data_AF-A0A661PNR1-F1
#
_entry.id   AF-A0A661PNR1-F1
#
_cell.length_a   1.000
_cell.length_b   1.000
_cell.length_c   1.000
_cell.angle_alpha   90.00
_cell.angle_beta   90.00
_cell.angle_gamma   90.00
#
_symmetry.space_group_name_H-M   'P 1'
#
loop_
_entity.id
_entity.type
_entity.pdbx_description
1 polymer ?
#
loop_
_entity_poly.entity_id
_entity_poly.type
_entity_poly.pdbx_seq_one_letter_code
_entity_poly.pdbx_strand_id
1 'polypeptide(L)'
;TRIGRTLEKTGSSVVCLDGKLLQPVVERLGEVLRNELGGFRNLDEKPLTRFLLGFLVHLKNRGGIVQPVLRQYVAGFGSTYLLNQKNWLPNFGPVSRAPVFLTTKKGSRFDQLFSSSSSRFTWYENWYEKNFRLLTPQLDVDMCRDFYHLVLKTLVAAGVLEQELVKNDQVWGIRPEALVVSSRVRQLRCEHCGHNLSVAVEESAFFEQAPCQRFHCTGRYQPLETGVDYYGKLYATGDVARIFAREHTGLLTRKEREDLEAEFKAEGDNRQPWFSNLLSCTPTLEMGIDIGSLSSLVLCSVPPAQSNYLQRIGRSGRRDGNALNLVVANARPHDLYFFAAPEEMLAGRVDSPGVFLDASAVLERQFTAFCFDRWVAHEPDAFLPKRLGQVLNNLEPVDQRKFPHTFIHYIDLHQTDLLTRFFALFADDSGLSEQSIGKLKIFVTGERERVDSLRYRIMDGLHARRLERDSLRRKVQILNGKIKRKKQAPRDQNFERELQELNIEKSALQALARSIGDRDTYNFFTDEGLLPNYAFPEIGVMLNSLIYRRKSKVQEGEGSYETWNYEYERPAVSALAELAPENTFYAGGRRVKIDQVDMTVSEIETWRFCDNCSHKELLGKEEEKEYCPRCGSPMWSDEGQKRQMIRLRQVFASTADKKSRISDDSDDRDPVFYHKQMLVEFDDQQVVEAFKVDADFPFGFDFLAKVDFCEINFGEKSEIGEQVTIAGEETPRQGFALCRVCGKVQGRNDKEPVHAFTCTARDKDNDKNLIDCFYLYRQFVSEAIRILLPVSIIAGSDRKLQSFIAAMQLGLKRKFRGKIDHLQTTVYEEPLADSSFKRKYLVLYDTIPGGTGYLKQLMRSEQLMEILELSLTALKSCPCNQEEGKDGCYRCLFAYRNSYNMPETSRDTAIELLAEILEYRDRLVRTENLSNISMNTLIESELEARFLEALRQYHSNELPVLLKKDVVNGKPGYFLKVGDQAYYIEPQVELGELTGIAVPSRADFVIRPARMQDAVKPVVVFLDGLSYHRERVGLDMAQRMAIVQSGKFYLWSLSWYDVQDTFTRQHDFYRDYLDPAALPAGDRFEKLLAGYGLHELKGLERQNSFAMLMRFLKRPE
;
A
#
# COMPACT_ATOMS: atom_id res chain seq x y z
N THR A 1 12.50 9.15 36.94
CA THR A 1 11.47 10.15 36.57
C THR A 1 10.10 9.62 36.95
N ARG A 2 9.18 10.46 37.46
CA ARG A 2 7.80 10.04 37.79
C ARG A 2 6.81 10.33 36.65
N ILE A 3 7.20 10.14 35.39
CA ILE A 3 6.34 10.31 34.21
C ILE A 3 5.67 8.95 33.92
N GLY A 4 4.39 8.96 33.58
CA GLY A 4 3.62 7.73 33.36
C GLY A 4 3.32 6.95 34.65
N ARG A 5 3.00 5.66 34.49
CA ARG A 5 2.72 4.69 35.56
C ARG A 5 4.01 4.02 35.99
N THR A 6 4.73 4.61 36.95
CA THR A 6 5.96 4.04 37.50
C THR A 6 5.66 3.09 38.66
N LEU A 7 6.57 2.16 38.97
CA LEU A 7 6.46 1.28 40.15
C LEU A 7 6.21 2.07 41.45
N GLU A 8 6.89 3.21 41.61
CA GLU A 8 6.68 4.08 42.77
C GLU A 8 5.30 4.76 42.80
N LYS A 9 4.73 5.15 41.65
CA LYS A 9 3.43 5.82 41.59
C LYS A 9 2.27 4.85 41.79
N THR A 10 2.45 3.63 41.31
CA THR A 10 1.45 2.55 41.42
C THR A 10 1.48 1.85 42.79
N GLY A 11 2.46 2.22 43.63
CA GLY A 11 2.62 1.64 44.96
C GLY A 11 3.22 0.24 44.97
N SER A 12 3.73 -0.26 43.83
CA SER A 12 4.28 -1.61 43.72
C SER A 12 5.64 -1.75 44.38
N SER A 13 6.55 -0.81 44.15
CA SER A 13 7.87 -0.82 44.79
C SER A 13 8.52 0.56 44.78
N VAL A 14 9.41 0.78 45.74
CA VAL A 14 10.16 2.02 45.92
C VAL A 14 11.60 1.71 46.31
N VAL A 15 12.52 2.54 45.85
CA VAL A 15 13.92 2.48 46.26
C VAL A 15 14.11 3.39 47.48
N CYS A 16 14.65 2.83 48.56
CA CYS A 16 14.97 3.50 49.82
C CYS A 16 16.45 3.25 50.21
N LEU A 17 16.94 3.96 51.22
CA LEU A 17 18.29 3.76 51.76
C LEU A 17 18.32 2.45 52.58
N ASP A 18 19.43 1.71 52.54
CA ASP A 18 19.63 0.59 53.47
C ASP A 18 19.60 1.13 54.92
N GLY A 19 18.63 0.65 55.72
CA GLY A 19 18.47 1.05 57.11
C GLY A 19 19.70 0.81 57.97
N LYS A 20 20.58 -0.14 57.59
CA LYS A 20 21.86 -0.39 58.26
C LYS A 20 22.85 0.78 58.14
N LEU A 21 22.72 1.59 57.08
CA LEU A 21 23.57 2.76 56.83
C LEU A 21 23.00 4.03 57.46
N LEU A 22 21.67 4.12 57.62
CA LEU A 22 21.00 5.33 58.08
C LEU A 22 21.35 5.69 59.54
N GLN A 23 21.18 4.74 60.46
CA GLN A 23 21.34 5.00 61.90
C GLN A 23 22.77 5.45 62.26
N PRO A 24 23.84 4.77 61.81
CA PRO A 24 25.21 5.21 62.09
C PRO A 24 25.54 6.60 61.50
N VAL A 25 24.95 6.94 60.34
CA VAL A 25 25.10 8.25 59.72
C VAL A 25 24.42 9.33 60.56
N VAL A 26 23.20 9.09 61.05
CA VAL A 26 22.45 10.03 61.89
C VAL A 26 23.18 10.28 63.21
N GLU A 27 23.66 9.23 63.88
CA GLU A 27 24.39 9.34 65.15
C GLU A 27 25.68 10.15 64.99
N ARG A 28 26.53 9.76 64.02
CA ARG A 28 27.81 10.43 63.76
C ARG A 28 27.62 11.87 63.32
N LEU A 29 26.68 12.12 62.40
CA LEU A 29 26.43 13.47 61.91
C LEU A 29 25.82 14.34 63.02
N GLY A 30 24.90 13.81 63.81
CA GLY A 30 24.29 14.53 64.94
C GLY A 30 25.31 14.95 65.98
N GLU A 31 26.26 14.07 66.33
CA GLU A 31 27.38 14.40 67.21
C GLU A 31 28.25 15.53 66.64
N VAL A 32 28.67 15.41 65.38
CA VAL A 32 29.50 16.41 64.71
C VAL A 32 28.79 17.76 64.61
N LEU A 33 27.51 17.77 64.24
CA LEU A 33 26.72 19.01 64.11
C LEU A 33 26.51 19.70 65.46
N ARG A 34 26.24 18.96 66.55
CA ARG A 34 26.09 19.53 67.90
C ARG A 34 27.38 20.17 68.41
N ASN A 35 28.53 19.59 68.05
CA ASN A 35 29.84 20.03 68.50
C ASN A 35 30.40 21.19 67.65
N GLU A 36 30.28 21.11 66.33
CA GLU A 36 30.90 22.06 65.39
C GLU A 36 30.00 23.24 65.03
N LEU A 37 28.67 23.11 65.11
CA LEU A 37 27.72 24.18 64.77
C LEU A 37 26.87 24.58 65.99
N GLY A 38 27.18 25.72 66.58
CA GLY A 38 26.52 26.22 67.80
C GLY A 38 24.98 26.31 67.71
N GLY A 39 24.43 26.56 66.51
CA GLY A 39 22.98 26.62 66.26
C GLY A 39 22.24 25.28 66.36
N PHE A 40 22.97 24.15 66.40
CA PHE A 40 22.41 22.79 66.40
C PHE A 40 22.68 22.01 67.69
N ARG A 41 23.12 22.66 68.78
CA ARG A 41 23.41 21.99 70.06
C ARG A 41 22.24 21.14 70.61
N ASN A 42 21.00 21.57 70.36
CA ASN A 42 19.78 20.88 70.79
C ASN A 42 19.13 20.08 69.64
N LEU A 43 19.90 19.66 68.62
CA LEU A 43 19.38 18.89 67.50
C LEU A 43 19.06 17.44 67.92
N ASP A 44 17.76 17.13 67.90
CA ASP A 44 17.24 15.77 68.04
C ASP A 44 17.50 14.92 66.79
N GLU A 45 17.53 13.60 66.95
CA GLU A 45 17.74 12.67 65.83
C GLU A 45 16.60 12.72 64.80
N LYS A 46 15.35 12.88 65.23
CA LYS A 46 14.17 12.78 64.34
C LYS A 46 14.14 13.86 63.24
N PRO A 47 14.35 15.16 63.52
CA PRO A 47 14.50 16.19 62.49
C PRO A 47 15.68 15.95 61.55
N LEU A 48 16.81 15.46 62.07
CA LEU A 48 18.00 15.15 61.26
C LEU A 48 17.75 13.98 60.29
N THR A 49 17.16 12.89 60.77
CA THR A 49 16.76 11.74 59.96
C THR A 49 15.78 12.15 58.86
N ARG A 50 14.77 12.95 59.20
CA ARG A 50 13.81 13.50 58.23
C ARG A 50 14.49 14.32 57.14
N PHE A 51 15.44 15.19 57.53
CA PHE A 51 16.18 16.00 56.58
C PHE A 51 17.01 15.13 55.62
N LEU A 52 17.77 14.16 56.15
CA LEU A 52 18.63 13.27 55.37
C LEU A 52 17.84 12.40 54.39
N LEU A 53 16.76 11.77 54.87
CA LEU A 53 15.88 10.97 54.00
C LEU A 53 15.25 11.85 52.91
N GLY A 54 14.79 13.06 53.25
CA GLY A 54 14.23 13.98 52.27
C GLY A 54 15.23 14.44 51.21
N PHE A 55 16.48 14.70 51.62
CA PHE A 55 17.59 15.03 50.72
C PHE A 55 17.89 13.88 49.75
N LEU A 56 18.04 12.66 50.26
CA LEU A 56 18.34 11.48 49.46
C LEU A 56 17.20 11.13 48.51
N VAL A 57 15.94 11.21 48.97
CA VAL A 57 14.77 10.96 48.13
C VAL A 57 14.66 11.97 46.99
N HIS A 58 14.97 13.26 47.24
CA HIS A 58 15.02 14.26 46.16
C HIS A 58 16.09 13.93 45.12
N LEU A 59 17.33 13.69 45.57
CA LEU A 59 18.45 13.36 44.67
C LEU A 59 18.18 12.07 43.86
N LYS A 60 17.63 11.04 44.51
CA LYS A 60 17.18 9.80 43.88
C LYS A 60 16.10 10.06 42.81
N ASN A 61 15.07 10.83 43.13
CA ASN A 61 13.96 11.12 42.22
C ASN A 61 14.39 11.92 40.98
N ARG A 62 15.46 12.70 41.13
CA ARG A 62 16.16 13.43 40.06
C ARG A 62 17.11 12.55 39.23
N GLY A 63 17.32 11.30 39.66
CA GLY A 63 18.14 10.30 38.97
C GLY A 63 19.63 10.38 39.30
N GLY A 64 20.03 11.06 40.38
CA GLY A 64 21.42 11.21 40.82
C GLY A 64 22.00 9.94 41.44
N ILE A 65 21.87 8.79 40.76
CA ILE A 65 22.42 7.49 41.15
C ILE A 65 23.61 7.22 40.25
N VAL A 66 24.77 6.91 40.85
CA VAL A 66 26.00 6.68 40.10
C VAL A 66 25.92 5.35 39.37
N GLN A 67 26.18 5.39 38.06
CA GLN A 67 26.22 4.21 37.19
C GLN A 67 27.44 4.32 36.29
N PRO A 68 28.16 3.21 35.99
CA PRO A 68 29.36 3.25 35.16
C PRO A 68 29.16 3.92 33.80
N VAL A 69 27.99 3.73 33.17
CA VAL A 69 27.65 4.36 31.88
C VAL A 69 27.51 5.89 31.95
N LEU A 70 27.17 6.45 33.12
CA LEU A 70 26.94 7.88 33.31
C LEU A 70 28.20 8.68 33.59
N ARG A 71 29.36 8.05 33.82
CA ARG A 71 30.60 8.75 34.19
C ARG A 71 31.04 9.81 33.17
N GLN A 72 30.96 9.49 31.87
CA GLN A 72 31.28 10.48 30.82
C GLN A 72 30.29 11.66 30.83
N TYR A 73 29.01 11.39 31.08
CA TYR A 73 27.98 12.41 31.19
C TYR A 73 28.17 13.31 32.43
N VAL A 74 28.60 12.72 33.55
CA VAL A 74 28.99 13.43 34.78
C VAL A 74 30.21 14.32 34.54
N ALA A 75 31.26 13.80 33.93
CA ALA A 75 32.46 14.56 33.55
C ALA A 75 32.14 15.72 32.56
N GLY A 76 31.08 15.57 31.77
CA GLY A 76 30.55 16.59 30.86
C GLY A 76 29.55 17.57 31.50
N PHE A 77 29.34 17.55 32.82
CA PHE A 77 28.37 18.38 33.56
C PHE A 77 26.94 18.34 33.00
N GLY A 78 26.53 17.16 32.55
CA GLY A 78 25.17 16.93 32.06
C GLY A 78 24.98 17.16 30.55
N SER A 79 26.07 17.13 29.77
CA SER A 79 26.00 17.17 28.30
C SER A 79 25.32 15.93 27.74
N THR A 80 24.08 16.06 27.26
CA THR A 80 23.32 14.94 26.69
C THR A 80 23.87 14.38 25.39
N TYR A 81 24.71 15.14 24.69
CA TYR A 81 25.46 14.63 23.54
C TYR A 81 26.25 13.37 23.89
N LEU A 82 26.84 13.30 25.10
CA LEU A 82 27.62 12.14 25.55
C LEU A 82 26.74 10.92 25.85
N LEU A 83 25.47 11.12 26.24
CA LEU A 83 24.51 10.03 26.36
C LEU A 83 24.07 9.52 24.99
N ASN A 84 23.85 10.42 24.03
CA ASN A 84 23.41 10.10 22.66
C ASN A 84 24.46 9.36 21.83
N GLN A 85 25.72 9.32 22.30
CA GLN A 85 26.77 8.48 21.72
C GLN A 85 26.63 6.99 22.10
N LYS A 86 25.79 6.65 23.09
CA LYS A 86 25.55 5.25 23.50
C LYS A 86 24.32 4.72 22.76
N ASN A 87 24.55 3.82 21.81
CA ASN A 87 23.55 3.39 20.83
C ASN A 87 22.35 2.61 21.40
N TRP A 88 22.42 2.15 22.65
CA TRP A 88 21.36 1.42 23.33
C TRP A 88 20.62 2.28 24.37
N LEU A 89 21.04 3.54 24.58
CA LEU A 89 20.29 4.50 25.38
C LEU A 89 19.31 5.28 24.48
N PRO A 90 18.16 5.73 25.02
CA PRO A 90 17.26 6.62 24.29
C PRO A 90 17.96 7.95 23.98
N ASN A 91 17.51 8.63 22.92
CA ASN A 91 18.02 9.96 22.59
C ASN A 91 17.54 10.99 23.63
N PHE A 92 18.47 11.78 24.16
CA PHE A 92 18.21 12.89 25.06
C PHE A 92 18.45 14.22 24.34
N GLY A 93 17.37 14.98 24.17
CA GLY A 93 17.43 16.36 23.71
C GLY A 93 17.88 17.34 24.81
N PRO A 94 18.10 18.62 24.45
CA PRO A 94 18.43 19.68 25.40
C PRO A 94 17.39 19.84 26.51
N VAL A 95 16.11 19.63 26.18
CA VAL A 95 14.96 19.79 27.11
C VAL A 95 14.54 18.46 27.77
N SER A 96 15.10 17.33 27.34
CA SER A 96 14.75 16.01 27.90
C SER A 96 15.08 15.91 29.39
N ARG A 97 14.33 15.13 30.16
CA ARG A 97 14.67 14.87 31.57
C ARG A 97 15.77 13.80 31.64
N ALA A 98 17.02 14.24 31.79
CA ALA A 98 18.18 13.38 32.00
C ALA A 98 18.49 13.24 33.51
N PRO A 99 19.29 12.24 33.94
CA PRO A 99 19.78 12.13 35.31
C PRO A 99 20.45 13.41 35.79
N VAL A 100 20.14 13.84 37.01
CA VAL A 100 20.65 15.08 37.61
C VAL A 100 21.38 14.75 38.90
N PHE A 101 22.67 15.09 38.95
CA PHE A 101 23.54 14.94 40.11
C PHE A 101 23.58 16.24 40.92
N LEU A 102 24.21 16.20 42.09
CA LEU A 102 24.45 17.39 42.91
C LEU A 102 25.83 17.96 42.57
N THR A 103 25.97 19.28 42.43
CA THR A 103 27.28 19.90 42.14
C THR A 103 27.46 21.30 42.73
N THR A 104 28.73 21.71 42.88
CA THR A 104 29.11 23.11 43.14
C THR A 104 29.09 23.99 41.89
N LYS A 105 29.11 23.38 40.69
CA LYS A 105 29.25 24.12 39.43
C LYS A 105 28.00 24.90 39.05
N LYS A 106 28.21 26.19 38.73
CA LYS A 106 27.18 27.09 38.19
C LYS A 106 26.84 26.77 36.73
N GLY A 107 25.55 26.88 36.37
CA GLY A 107 25.08 26.79 34.98
C GLY A 107 25.20 25.41 34.34
N SER A 108 25.40 24.35 35.13
CA SER A 108 25.34 22.97 34.66
C SER A 108 23.88 22.47 34.56
N ARG A 109 23.66 21.29 33.98
CA ARG A 109 22.34 20.61 34.01
C ARG A 109 22.04 19.96 35.38
N PHE A 110 23.04 19.91 36.25
CA PHE A 110 22.98 19.29 37.58
C PHE A 110 22.40 20.27 38.61
N ASP A 111 21.86 19.75 39.71
CA ASP A 111 21.31 20.61 40.74
C ASP A 111 22.47 21.27 41.50
N GLN A 112 22.48 22.60 41.48
CA GLN A 112 23.49 23.41 42.17
C GLN A 112 23.19 23.43 43.68
N LEU A 113 24.22 23.20 44.51
CA LEU A 113 24.07 23.14 45.96
C LEU A 113 23.71 24.50 46.57
N PHE A 114 24.44 25.56 46.22
CA PHE A 114 24.26 26.91 46.78
C PHE A 114 24.00 27.95 45.69
N SER A 115 23.19 28.96 45.97
CA SER A 115 22.91 30.02 45.00
C SER A 115 24.09 30.97 44.80
N SER A 116 24.15 31.61 43.63
CA SER A 116 25.12 32.68 43.34
C SER A 116 24.62 34.08 43.71
N SER A 117 23.36 34.22 44.14
CA SER A 117 22.75 35.49 44.52
C SER A 117 22.09 35.36 45.88
N SER A 118 22.23 36.38 46.73
CA SER A 118 21.54 36.48 48.03
C SER A 118 20.02 36.57 47.94
N SER A 119 19.46 36.78 46.74
CA SER A 119 18.01 36.94 46.50
C SER A 119 17.30 35.69 45.95
N ARG A 120 18.04 34.62 45.63
CA ARG A 120 17.50 33.38 45.06
C ARG A 120 18.03 32.20 45.87
N PHE A 121 17.17 31.27 46.25
CA PHE A 121 17.57 30.06 46.97
C PHE A 121 17.60 28.85 46.02
N THR A 122 18.50 27.90 46.24
CA THR A 122 18.43 26.56 45.63
C THR A 122 17.38 25.71 46.35
N TRP A 123 17.03 24.56 45.76
CA TRP A 123 16.18 23.58 46.44
C TRP A 123 16.78 23.13 47.77
N TYR A 124 18.10 22.95 47.83
CA TYR A 124 18.82 22.50 49.02
C TYR A 124 18.79 23.54 50.14
N GLU A 125 19.06 24.81 49.82
CA GLU A 125 18.94 25.92 50.78
C GLU A 125 17.50 26.02 51.33
N ASN A 126 16.48 25.88 50.47
CA ASN A 126 15.08 25.87 50.91
C ASN A 126 14.72 24.63 51.75
N TRP A 127 15.29 23.46 51.45
CA TRP A 127 15.05 22.23 52.20
C TRP A 127 15.66 22.28 53.60
N TYR A 128 16.87 22.84 53.72
CA TYR A 128 17.52 23.13 55.00
C TYR A 128 16.65 24.07 55.85
N GLU A 129 16.22 25.19 55.28
CA GLU A 129 15.37 26.16 55.97
C GLU A 129 14.06 25.52 56.47
N LYS A 130 13.37 24.75 55.62
CA LYS A 130 12.10 24.09 55.96
C LYS A 130 12.19 23.13 57.15
N ASN A 131 13.34 22.47 57.34
CA ASN A 131 13.50 21.49 58.41
C ASN A 131 13.98 22.12 59.72
N PHE A 132 14.76 23.21 59.66
CA PHE A 132 15.47 23.72 60.84
C PHE A 132 15.09 25.14 61.27
N ARG A 133 14.30 25.90 60.49
CA ARG A 133 13.92 27.29 60.83
C ARG A 133 13.20 27.44 62.18
N LEU A 134 12.46 26.42 62.61
CA LEU A 134 11.80 26.40 63.93
C LEU A 134 12.77 26.07 65.08
N LEU A 135 13.86 25.38 64.80
CA LEU A 135 14.88 24.99 65.78
C LEU A 135 15.89 26.12 66.01
N THR A 136 16.28 26.79 64.93
CA THR A 136 17.32 27.83 64.94
C THR A 136 16.79 29.04 64.16
N PRO A 137 16.19 30.05 64.80
CA PRO A 137 15.58 31.19 64.10
C PRO A 137 16.58 32.08 63.34
N GLN A 138 17.89 31.95 63.63
CA GLN A 138 19.00 32.68 63.02
C GLN A 138 19.76 31.82 62.01
N LEU A 139 19.06 31.18 61.05
CA LEU A 139 19.72 30.48 59.95
C LEU A 139 20.34 31.51 58.99
N ASP A 140 21.67 31.52 58.87
CA ASP A 140 22.40 32.28 57.86
C ASP A 140 22.98 31.38 56.76
N VAL A 141 23.51 32.02 55.71
CA VAL A 141 24.02 31.35 54.52
C VAL A 141 25.31 30.58 54.81
N ASP A 142 26.16 31.09 55.70
CA ASP A 142 27.46 30.48 56.00
C ASP A 142 27.28 29.21 56.84
N MET A 143 26.38 29.23 57.83
CA MET A 143 26.00 28.05 58.60
C MET A 143 25.32 26.98 57.72
N CYS A 144 24.53 27.38 56.72
CA CYS A 144 23.98 26.44 55.73
C CYS A 144 25.09 25.75 54.91
N ARG A 145 26.17 26.48 54.56
CA ARG A 145 27.30 25.92 53.81
C ARG A 145 28.09 24.93 54.64
N ASP A 146 28.43 25.30 55.88
CA ASP A 146 29.16 24.44 56.80
C ASP A 146 28.35 23.17 57.12
N PHE A 147 27.04 23.32 57.33
CA PHE A 147 26.13 22.20 57.52
C PHE A 147 26.17 21.20 56.35
N TYR A 148 26.00 21.68 55.11
CA TYR A 148 26.05 20.80 53.95
C TYR A 148 27.42 20.19 53.70
N HIS A 149 28.51 20.91 54.00
CA HIS A 149 29.86 20.36 53.94
C HIS A 149 30.02 19.15 54.88
N LEU A 150 29.53 19.26 56.12
CA LEU A 150 29.55 18.16 57.09
C LEU A 150 28.63 16.99 56.69
N VAL A 151 27.42 17.29 56.17
CA VAL A 151 26.49 16.28 55.65
C VAL A 151 27.13 15.47 54.52
N LEU A 152 27.66 16.15 53.50
CA LEU A 152 28.25 15.49 52.33
C LEU A 152 29.51 14.70 52.71
N LYS A 153 30.39 15.25 53.55
CA LYS A 153 31.58 14.55 54.06
C LYS A 153 31.20 13.26 54.79
N THR A 154 30.20 13.31 55.67
CA THR A 154 29.74 12.14 56.43
C THR A 154 29.06 11.10 55.53
N LEU A 155 28.23 11.51 54.58
CA LEU A 155 27.57 10.60 53.63
C LEU A 155 28.55 9.91 52.68
N VAL A 156 29.62 10.60 52.25
CA VAL A 156 30.69 10.00 51.45
C VAL A 156 31.50 9.00 52.29
N ALA A 157 31.85 9.36 53.54
CA ALA A 157 32.58 8.47 54.44
C ALA A 157 31.79 7.21 54.82
N ALA A 158 30.46 7.30 54.88
CA ALA A 158 29.57 6.16 55.12
C ALA A 158 29.27 5.32 53.88
N GLY A 159 29.81 5.68 52.71
CA GLY A 159 29.56 4.97 51.45
C GLY A 159 28.16 5.16 50.86
N VAL A 160 27.40 6.16 51.32
CA VAL A 160 26.07 6.49 50.77
C VAL A 160 26.20 7.29 49.49
N LEU A 161 27.13 8.26 49.46
CA LEU A 161 27.44 9.07 48.29
C LEU A 161 28.82 8.71 47.72
N GLU A 162 28.97 8.90 46.42
CA GLU A 162 30.26 8.96 45.73
C GLU A 162 30.52 10.41 45.32
N GLN A 163 31.75 10.87 45.53
CA GLN A 163 32.22 12.20 45.15
C GLN A 163 33.22 12.08 44.01
N GLU A 164 33.01 12.86 42.95
CA GLU A 164 33.93 12.98 41.81
C GLU A 164 34.36 14.44 41.66
N LEU A 165 35.65 14.68 41.46
CA LEU A 165 36.20 16.01 41.17
C LEU A 165 36.32 16.19 39.66
N VAL A 166 35.56 17.13 39.11
CA VAL A 166 35.51 17.40 37.67
C VAL A 166 35.85 18.86 37.44
N LYS A 167 36.96 19.15 36.75
CA LYS A 167 37.37 20.53 36.38
C LYS A 167 37.25 21.55 37.55
N ASN A 168 37.76 21.17 38.72
CA ASN A 168 37.76 21.93 39.99
C ASN A 168 36.39 22.10 40.69
N ASP A 169 35.31 21.54 40.15
CA ASP A 169 34.02 21.45 40.82
C ASP A 169 33.77 20.04 41.34
N GLN A 170 33.02 19.93 42.44
CA GLN A 170 32.63 18.65 43.03
C GLN A 170 31.27 18.22 42.50
N VAL A 171 31.12 16.92 42.23
CA VAL A 171 29.86 16.28 41.86
C VAL A 171 29.60 15.10 42.79
N TRP A 172 28.36 14.98 43.29
CA TRP A 172 27.93 13.88 44.15
C TRP A 172 26.75 13.12 43.54
N GLY A 173 26.77 11.82 43.72
CA GLY A 173 25.65 10.92 43.42
C GLY A 173 25.53 9.80 44.45
N ILE A 174 24.36 9.20 44.51
CA ILE A 174 24.07 8.07 45.41
C ILE A 174 24.71 6.81 44.85
N ARG A 175 25.41 6.06 45.70
CA ARG A 175 25.94 4.75 45.35
C ARG A 175 24.80 3.73 45.23
N PRO A 176 24.73 2.95 44.14
CA PRO A 176 23.71 1.90 44.01
C PRO A 176 23.69 0.93 45.20
N GLU A 177 24.85 0.62 45.76
CA GLU A 177 25.01 -0.33 46.87
C GLU A 177 24.41 0.17 48.18
N ALA A 178 24.19 1.48 48.32
CA ALA A 178 23.54 2.07 49.49
C ALA A 178 22.01 1.98 49.44
N LEU A 179 21.44 1.55 48.31
CA LEU A 179 20.01 1.53 48.06
C LEU A 179 19.45 0.11 48.07
N VAL A 180 18.27 -0.03 48.65
CA VAL A 180 17.48 -1.28 48.63
C VAL A 180 16.11 -1.02 48.01
N VAL A 181 15.52 -2.06 47.42
CA VAL A 181 14.17 -2.00 46.84
C VAL A 181 13.19 -2.59 47.85
N SER A 182 12.19 -1.81 48.26
CA SER A 182 11.08 -2.28 49.10
C SER A 182 9.81 -2.44 48.25
N SER A 183 9.11 -3.56 48.41
CA SER A 183 7.77 -3.79 47.86
C SER A 183 6.67 -3.21 48.74
N ARG A 184 7.00 -2.74 49.95
CA ARG A 184 6.06 -2.13 50.89
C ARG A 184 6.11 -0.62 50.75
N VAL A 185 5.20 -0.07 49.95
CA VAL A 185 5.17 1.37 49.64
C VAL A 185 4.04 2.06 50.40
N ARG A 186 4.34 3.20 51.04
CA ARG A 186 3.36 4.14 51.58
C ARG A 186 3.29 5.37 50.66
N GLN A 187 2.08 5.76 50.26
CA GLN A 187 1.84 6.98 49.51
C GLN A 187 1.48 8.11 50.48
N LEU A 188 2.06 9.28 50.24
CA LEU A 188 1.85 10.49 51.00
C LEU A 188 1.46 11.61 50.02
N ARG A 189 0.57 12.51 50.44
CA ARG A 189 0.15 13.67 49.66
C ARG A 189 0.31 14.94 50.48
N CYS A 190 0.90 15.97 49.87
CA CYS A 190 0.97 17.28 50.49
C CYS A 190 -0.43 17.91 50.55
N GLU A 191 -0.83 18.34 51.75
CA GLU A 191 -2.14 18.95 52.02
C GLU A 191 -2.34 20.29 51.29
N HIS A 192 -1.25 20.98 50.92
CA HIS A 192 -1.31 22.29 50.31
C HIS A 192 -1.20 22.25 48.77
N CYS A 193 -0.14 21.65 48.24
CA CYS A 193 0.14 21.68 46.80
C CYS A 193 -0.20 20.40 46.04
N GLY A 194 -0.72 19.38 46.73
CA GLY A 194 -1.07 18.07 46.16
C GLY A 194 0.11 17.24 45.66
N HIS A 195 1.35 17.61 45.99
CA HIS A 195 2.53 16.82 45.62
C HIS A 195 2.47 15.44 46.27
N ASN A 196 2.55 14.39 45.46
CA ASN A 196 2.57 13.00 45.94
C ASN A 196 4.01 12.55 46.19
N LEU A 197 4.22 11.77 47.24
CA LEU A 197 5.51 11.20 47.62
C LEU A 197 5.32 9.71 47.93
N SER A 198 6.15 8.87 47.33
CA SER A 198 6.18 7.43 47.57
C SER A 198 7.41 7.11 48.39
N VAL A 199 7.24 6.44 49.53
CA VAL A 199 8.34 6.03 50.42
C VAL A 199 8.14 4.60 50.88
N ALA A 200 9.20 3.98 51.38
CA ALA A 200 9.09 2.67 51.98
C ALA A 200 8.29 2.77 53.30
N VAL A 201 7.51 1.75 53.65
CA VAL A 201 6.70 1.75 54.88
C VAL A 201 7.59 1.98 56.12
N GLU A 202 8.82 1.48 56.09
CA GLU A 202 9.83 1.63 57.14
C GLU A 202 10.26 3.09 57.35
N GLU A 203 10.22 3.92 56.29
CA GLU A 203 10.59 5.34 56.33
C GLU A 203 9.37 6.26 56.55
N SER A 204 8.15 5.72 56.43
CA SER A 204 6.91 6.50 56.37
C SER A 204 6.70 7.41 57.59
N ALA A 205 7.00 6.92 58.79
CA ALA A 205 6.87 7.67 60.04
C ALA A 205 7.70 8.96 60.07
N PHE A 206 8.80 9.05 59.32
CA PHE A 206 9.62 10.25 59.24
C PHE A 206 9.04 11.30 58.27
N PHE A 207 8.27 10.86 57.29
CA PHE A 207 7.66 11.71 56.26
C PHE A 207 6.23 12.14 56.60
N GLU A 208 5.52 11.45 57.48
CA GLU A 208 4.25 11.93 58.02
C GLU A 208 4.46 13.26 58.75
N GLN A 209 3.67 14.27 58.39
CA GLN A 209 3.79 15.67 58.87
C GLN A 209 5.13 16.36 58.53
N ALA A 210 5.95 15.79 57.65
CA ALA A 210 7.18 16.42 57.17
C ALA A 210 6.88 17.56 56.18
N PRO A 211 7.76 18.57 56.08
CA PRO A 211 7.64 19.64 55.09
C PRO A 211 7.60 19.09 53.65
N CYS A 212 6.82 19.73 52.79
CA CYS A 212 6.73 19.36 51.38
C CYS A 212 8.07 19.57 50.65
N GLN A 213 8.49 18.57 49.86
CA GLN A 213 9.69 18.63 49.03
C GLN A 213 9.54 19.55 47.81
N ARG A 214 8.32 19.98 47.45
CA ARG A 214 8.14 20.91 46.32
C ARG A 214 8.75 22.28 46.68
N PHE A 215 9.58 22.81 45.80
CA PHE A 215 10.21 24.12 45.96
C PHE A 215 9.15 25.19 46.24
N HIS A 216 9.39 26.04 47.25
CA HIS A 216 8.47 27.08 47.77
C HIS A 216 7.13 26.63 48.36
N CYS A 217 6.79 25.34 48.40
CA CYS A 217 5.57 24.89 49.09
C CYS A 217 5.78 24.82 50.60
N THR A 218 4.84 25.37 51.39
CA THR A 218 4.87 25.38 52.86
C THR A 218 4.02 24.28 53.52
N GLY A 219 3.26 23.49 52.74
CA GLY A 219 2.40 22.43 53.27
C GLY A 219 3.16 21.21 53.79
N ARG A 220 2.45 20.31 54.49
CA ARG A 220 2.99 19.07 55.04
C ARG A 220 2.38 17.84 54.36
N TYR A 221 3.09 16.72 54.46
CA TYR A 221 2.63 15.43 53.93
C TYR A 221 1.68 14.72 54.89
N GLN A 222 0.59 14.19 54.35
CA GLN A 222 -0.34 13.29 55.05
C GLN A 222 -0.44 11.95 54.30
N PRO A 223 -0.71 10.83 55.00
CA PRO A 223 -1.00 9.54 54.36
C PRO A 223 -2.11 9.65 53.33
N LEU A 224 -1.88 9.07 52.15
CA LEU A 224 -2.89 8.94 51.11
C LEU A 224 -3.35 7.48 51.06
N GLU A 225 -4.61 7.22 51.42
CA GLU A 225 -5.23 5.93 51.16
C GLU A 225 -5.51 5.80 49.66
N THR A 226 -4.74 4.95 48.99
CA THR A 226 -4.97 4.62 47.59
C THR A 226 -5.93 3.44 47.49
N GLY A 227 -6.96 3.55 46.66
CA GLY A 227 -7.80 2.42 46.29
C GLY A 227 -7.03 1.33 45.51
N VAL A 228 -7.75 0.33 45.02
CA VAL A 228 -7.15 -0.77 44.25
C VAL A 228 -6.57 -0.27 42.92
N ASP A 229 -5.26 -0.12 42.82
CA ASP A 229 -4.56 0.15 41.55
C ASP A 229 -4.32 -1.16 40.79
N TYR A 230 -4.99 -1.32 39.64
CA TYR A 230 -4.80 -2.47 38.73
C TYR A 230 -3.33 -2.68 38.36
N TYR A 231 -2.62 -1.61 38.00
CA TYR A 231 -1.21 -1.69 37.64
C TYR A 231 -0.33 -1.98 38.85
N GLY A 232 -0.72 -1.46 40.01
CA GLY A 232 -0.12 -1.78 41.30
C GLY A 232 -0.10 -3.30 41.55
N LYS A 233 -1.26 -3.94 41.39
CA LYS A 233 -1.44 -5.40 41.48
C LYS A 233 -0.67 -6.14 40.38
N LEU A 234 -0.82 -5.72 39.12
CA LEU A 234 -0.16 -6.35 37.98
C LEU A 234 1.37 -6.38 38.14
N TYR A 235 1.99 -5.29 38.60
CA TYR A 235 3.44 -5.25 38.80
C TYR A 235 3.90 -6.00 40.06
N ALA A 236 3.03 -6.15 41.08
CA ALA A 236 3.37 -6.83 42.32
C ALA A 236 3.16 -8.36 42.25
N THR A 237 2.15 -8.82 41.50
CA THR A 237 1.72 -10.22 41.48
C THR A 237 1.61 -10.82 40.08
N GLY A 238 1.70 -10.00 39.03
CA GLY A 238 1.57 -10.46 37.64
C GLY A 238 2.88 -11.01 37.08
N ASP A 239 2.75 -11.93 36.12
CA ASP A 239 3.88 -12.44 35.34
C ASP A 239 4.23 -11.44 34.22
N VAL A 240 5.01 -10.42 34.58
CA VAL A 240 5.40 -9.34 33.66
C VAL A 240 6.56 -9.80 32.79
N ALA A 241 6.26 -10.32 31.61
CA ALA A 241 7.24 -10.61 30.58
C ALA A 241 7.54 -9.39 29.71
N ARG A 242 8.81 -9.22 29.30
CA ARG A 242 9.15 -8.31 28.20
C ARG A 242 8.67 -8.91 26.88
N ILE A 243 8.16 -8.07 25.98
CA ILE A 243 7.76 -8.50 24.64
C ILE A 243 8.97 -8.43 23.71
N PHE A 244 9.31 -9.57 23.12
CA PHE A 244 10.31 -9.73 22.07
C PHE A 244 9.58 -10.17 20.80
N ALA A 245 9.28 -9.19 19.95
CA ALA A 245 8.59 -9.39 18.70
C ALA A 245 9.59 -9.74 17.57
N ARG A 246 9.27 -10.75 16.76
CA ARG A 246 9.97 -11.08 15.51
C ARG A 246 8.97 -11.33 14.40
N GLU A 247 9.37 -11.08 13.16
CA GLU A 247 8.54 -11.44 12.01
C GLU A 247 8.74 -12.91 11.63
N HIS A 248 7.72 -13.52 11.04
CA HIS A 248 7.82 -14.82 10.39
C HIS A 248 7.21 -14.71 8.98
N THR A 249 8.07 -14.59 7.97
CA THR A 249 7.68 -14.32 6.59
C THR A 249 8.45 -15.21 5.61
N GLY A 250 7.98 -15.27 4.35
CA GLY A 250 8.69 -15.99 3.28
C GLY A 250 9.99 -15.30 2.85
N LEU A 251 10.26 -14.07 3.33
CA LEU A 251 11.47 -13.31 3.03
C LEU A 251 12.66 -13.72 3.92
N LEU A 252 12.39 -14.39 5.05
CA LEU A 252 13.45 -14.86 5.95
C LEU A 252 14.15 -16.09 5.36
N THR A 253 15.46 -16.20 5.59
CA THR A 253 16.21 -17.38 5.18
C THR A 253 15.70 -18.62 5.92
N ARG A 254 15.87 -19.80 5.33
CA ARG A 254 15.45 -21.07 5.96
C ARG A 254 16.02 -21.22 7.37
N LYS A 255 17.32 -20.98 7.54
CA LYS A 255 18.00 -21.11 8.83
C LYS A 255 17.42 -20.16 9.87
N GLU A 256 17.21 -18.89 9.52
CA GLU A 256 16.64 -17.90 10.44
C GLU A 256 15.22 -18.26 10.89
N ARG A 257 14.41 -18.85 9.99
CA ARG A 257 13.06 -19.34 10.34
C ARG A 257 13.13 -20.53 11.28
N GLU A 258 13.94 -21.54 10.96
CA GLU A 258 14.11 -22.73 11.81
C GLU A 258 14.63 -22.36 13.21
N ASP A 259 15.61 -21.45 13.30
CA ASP A 259 16.14 -20.93 14.57
C ASP A 259 15.04 -20.19 15.35
N LEU A 260 14.26 -19.32 14.68
CA LEU A 260 13.17 -18.58 15.32
C LEU A 260 12.04 -19.50 15.81
N GLU A 261 11.67 -20.51 15.04
CA GLU A 261 10.69 -21.53 15.43
C GLU A 261 11.16 -22.31 16.66
N ALA A 262 12.44 -22.69 16.71
CA ALA A 262 13.02 -23.37 17.87
C ALA A 262 13.07 -22.48 19.11
N GLU A 263 13.49 -21.21 18.97
CA GLU A 263 13.48 -20.22 20.06
C GLU A 263 12.06 -20.00 20.61
N PHE A 264 11.07 -19.92 19.72
CA PHE A 264 9.68 -19.68 20.11
C PHE A 264 9.06 -20.89 20.82
N LYS A 265 9.41 -22.11 20.41
CA LYS A 265 8.95 -23.37 21.02
C LYS A 265 9.60 -23.73 22.34
N ALA A 266 10.72 -23.10 22.70
CA ALA A 266 11.47 -23.47 23.90
C ALA A 266 10.60 -23.32 25.16
N GLU A 267 10.51 -24.38 25.97
CA GLU A 267 9.79 -24.41 27.26
C GLU A 267 10.78 -24.70 28.42
N GLY A 268 10.39 -24.37 29.66
CA GLY A 268 11.17 -24.69 30.87
C GLY A 268 12.59 -24.11 30.87
N ASP A 269 13.58 -24.90 31.29
CA ASP A 269 14.99 -24.47 31.41
C ASP A 269 15.64 -24.09 30.06
N ASN A 270 15.09 -24.55 28.94
CA ASN A 270 15.56 -24.19 27.61
C ASN A 270 15.08 -22.80 27.16
N ARG A 271 14.06 -22.25 27.83
CA ARG A 271 13.48 -20.94 27.49
C ARG A 271 14.35 -19.82 28.07
N GLN A 272 15.00 -19.07 27.19
CA GLN A 272 15.77 -17.90 27.61
C GLN A 272 14.87 -16.64 27.72
N PRO A 273 15.13 -15.73 28.68
CA PRO A 273 14.33 -14.51 28.86
C PRO A 273 14.25 -13.58 27.64
N TRP A 274 15.20 -13.67 26.71
CA TRP A 274 15.28 -12.85 25.50
C TRP A 274 14.80 -13.55 24.23
N PHE A 275 14.34 -14.80 24.33
CA PHE A 275 13.73 -15.48 23.18
C PHE A 275 12.42 -14.80 22.80
N SER A 276 12.08 -14.90 21.53
CA SER A 276 10.86 -14.30 20.96
C SER A 276 9.62 -14.88 21.64
N ASN A 277 8.69 -14.04 22.05
CA ASN A 277 7.38 -14.42 22.62
C ASN A 277 6.20 -13.78 21.87
N LEU A 278 6.48 -13.05 20.79
CA LEU A 278 5.49 -12.56 19.86
C LEU A 278 6.01 -12.75 18.43
N LEU A 279 5.22 -13.39 17.58
CA LEU A 279 5.52 -13.53 16.16
C LEU A 279 4.51 -12.74 15.33
N SER A 280 5.01 -11.87 14.46
CA SER A 280 4.22 -11.18 13.44
C SER A 280 4.33 -11.95 12.12
N CYS A 281 3.27 -12.63 11.71
CA CYS A 281 3.34 -13.65 10.67
C CYS A 281 2.54 -13.26 9.43
N THR A 282 3.06 -13.63 8.26
CA THR A 282 2.28 -13.64 7.01
C THR A 282 1.56 -14.99 6.86
N PRO A 283 0.88 -15.30 5.73
CA PRO A 283 0.29 -16.61 5.49
C PRO A 283 1.25 -17.82 5.58
N THR A 284 2.56 -17.61 5.80
CA THR A 284 3.53 -18.69 6.02
C THR A 284 3.17 -19.63 7.16
N LEU A 285 2.50 -19.13 8.21
CA LEU A 285 2.02 -19.97 9.32
C LEU A 285 0.55 -20.44 9.15
N GLU A 286 -0.09 -20.14 8.02
CA GLU A 286 -1.34 -20.84 7.65
C GLU A 286 -1.08 -22.31 7.30
N MET A 287 0.12 -22.60 6.79
CA MET A 287 0.56 -23.96 6.50
C MET A 287 0.75 -24.76 7.79
N GLY A 288 0.62 -26.09 7.73
CA GLY A 288 0.63 -27.06 8.84
C GLY A 288 1.87 -27.09 9.76
N ILE A 289 2.72 -26.06 9.76
CA ILE A 289 3.89 -25.92 10.62
C ILE A 289 3.45 -25.94 12.08
N ASP A 290 4.06 -26.85 12.84
CA ASP A 290 3.97 -26.87 14.28
C ASP A 290 4.85 -25.75 14.83
N ILE A 291 4.27 -24.86 15.63
CA ILE A 291 4.96 -23.74 16.30
C ILE A 291 4.80 -23.83 17.83
N GLY A 292 4.42 -25.00 18.34
CA GLY A 292 4.20 -25.24 19.76
C GLY A 292 2.82 -24.81 20.25
N SER A 293 2.74 -24.50 21.54
CA SER A 293 1.51 -24.16 22.26
C SER A 293 1.18 -22.67 22.15
N LEU A 294 0.37 -22.29 21.16
CA LEU A 294 -0.16 -20.93 21.07
C LEU A 294 -1.43 -20.78 21.92
N SER A 295 -1.35 -19.97 22.98
CA SER A 295 -2.48 -19.63 23.84
C SER A 295 -3.21 -18.36 23.40
N SER A 296 -2.62 -17.55 22.51
CA SER A 296 -3.27 -16.37 21.95
C SER A 296 -2.86 -16.11 20.50
N LEU A 297 -3.81 -15.67 19.69
CA LEU A 297 -3.59 -15.29 18.30
C LEU A 297 -4.35 -14.00 17.99
N VAL A 298 -3.66 -13.07 17.33
CA VAL A 298 -4.22 -11.78 16.91
C VAL A 298 -4.18 -11.70 15.40
N LEU A 299 -5.35 -11.56 14.78
CA LEU A 299 -5.52 -11.27 13.37
C LEU A 299 -5.68 -9.76 13.18
N CYS A 300 -4.67 -9.09 12.63
CA CYS A 300 -4.68 -7.63 12.40
C CYS A 300 -5.58 -7.17 11.23
N SER A 301 -6.32 -8.10 10.62
CA SER A 301 -7.38 -7.85 9.65
C SER A 301 -8.30 -9.06 9.62
N VAL A 302 -9.51 -8.89 9.09
CA VAL A 302 -10.34 -10.06 8.78
C VAL A 302 -9.64 -10.86 7.65
N PRO A 303 -9.39 -12.17 7.81
CA PRO A 303 -8.77 -13.01 6.77
C PRO A 303 -9.59 -13.05 5.47
N PRO A 304 -8.94 -13.20 4.30
CA PRO A 304 -9.61 -13.10 3.00
C PRO A 304 -10.74 -14.09 2.72
N ALA A 305 -10.67 -15.28 3.32
CA ALA A 305 -11.67 -16.33 3.17
C ALA A 305 -11.81 -17.13 4.47
N GLN A 306 -12.92 -17.85 4.60
CA GLN A 306 -13.23 -18.64 5.78
C GLN A 306 -12.24 -19.78 6.00
N SER A 307 -11.72 -20.40 4.93
CA SER A 307 -10.66 -21.41 5.04
C SER A 307 -9.37 -20.82 5.62
N ASN A 308 -8.97 -19.60 5.23
CA ASN A 308 -7.83 -18.91 5.83
C ASN A 308 -8.10 -18.60 7.30
N TYR A 309 -9.31 -18.14 7.63
CA TYR A 309 -9.71 -17.88 9.01
C TYR A 309 -9.54 -19.12 9.88
N LEU A 310 -10.20 -20.23 9.50
CA LEU A 310 -10.16 -21.50 10.23
C LEU A 310 -8.73 -22.06 10.36
N GLN A 311 -7.92 -21.96 9.31
CA GLN A 311 -6.52 -22.40 9.34
C GLN A 311 -5.66 -21.56 10.29
N ARG A 312 -5.90 -20.25 10.36
CA ARG A 312 -5.18 -19.33 11.26
C ARG A 312 -5.62 -19.52 12.70
N ILE A 313 -6.92 -19.49 12.99
CA ILE A 313 -7.41 -19.64 14.37
C ILE A 313 -7.14 -21.06 14.92
N GLY A 314 -7.13 -22.09 14.06
CA GLY A 314 -6.75 -23.46 14.43
C GLY A 314 -5.25 -23.65 14.74
N ARG A 315 -4.47 -22.56 14.76
CA ARG A 315 -3.08 -22.57 15.26
C ARG A 315 -3.01 -22.43 16.77
N SER A 316 -3.99 -21.79 17.40
CA SER A 316 -4.05 -21.64 18.84
C SER A 316 -4.88 -22.77 19.48
N GLY A 317 -4.61 -23.07 20.76
CA GLY A 317 -5.40 -24.01 21.56
C GLY A 317 -5.22 -25.50 21.21
N ARG A 318 -4.12 -25.88 20.53
CA ARG A 318 -3.91 -27.27 20.06
C ARG A 318 -3.64 -28.30 21.16
N ARG A 319 -2.98 -27.93 22.27
CA ARG A 319 -2.53 -28.86 23.31
C ARG A 319 -3.53 -28.98 24.46
N ASP A 320 -4.09 -27.85 24.85
CA ASP A 320 -4.86 -27.63 26.08
C ASP A 320 -6.29 -27.12 25.80
N GLY A 321 -6.65 -26.91 24.53
CA GLY A 321 -8.00 -26.54 24.09
C GLY A 321 -8.41 -25.09 24.36
N ASN A 322 -7.69 -24.38 25.23
CA ASN A 322 -7.97 -23.00 25.58
C ASN A 322 -7.12 -22.02 24.74
N ALA A 323 -7.78 -21.07 24.08
CA ALA A 323 -7.10 -20.02 23.34
C ALA A 323 -7.92 -18.72 23.30
N LEU A 324 -7.20 -17.60 23.29
CA LEU A 324 -7.78 -16.29 22.99
C LEU A 324 -7.47 -15.92 21.53
N ASN A 325 -8.51 -15.87 20.70
CA ASN A 325 -8.40 -15.43 19.31
C ASN A 325 -9.04 -14.06 19.15
N LEU A 326 -8.23 -13.06 18.80
CA LEU A 326 -8.68 -11.69 18.55
C LEU A 326 -8.64 -11.40 17.05
N VAL A 327 -9.69 -10.79 16.51
CA VAL A 327 -9.75 -10.32 15.13
C VAL A 327 -9.98 -8.81 15.16
N VAL A 328 -9.04 -8.06 14.59
CA VAL A 328 -9.17 -6.62 14.41
C VAL A 328 -9.78 -6.37 13.04
N ALA A 329 -11.03 -5.93 13.00
CA ALA A 329 -11.68 -5.50 11.77
C ALA A 329 -11.25 -4.07 11.44
N ASN A 330 -10.67 -3.86 10.27
CA ASN A 330 -10.31 -2.52 9.80
C ASN A 330 -11.51 -1.86 9.12
N ALA A 331 -11.42 -0.56 8.80
CA ALA A 331 -12.44 0.17 8.04
C ALA A 331 -12.48 -0.18 6.54
N ARG A 332 -12.25 -1.45 6.18
CA ARG A 332 -12.34 -1.96 4.81
C ARG A 332 -13.72 -2.59 4.58
N PRO A 333 -14.33 -2.49 3.38
CA PRO A 333 -15.67 -3.04 3.12
C PRO A 333 -15.80 -4.53 3.50
N HIS A 334 -14.79 -5.33 3.17
CA HIS A 334 -14.71 -6.74 3.58
C HIS A 334 -14.75 -6.95 5.10
N ASP A 335 -13.91 -6.20 5.81
CA ASP A 335 -13.78 -6.34 7.27
C ASP A 335 -15.07 -5.89 7.96
N LEU A 336 -15.69 -4.80 7.48
CA LEU A 336 -16.96 -4.29 7.98
C LEU A 336 -18.12 -5.26 7.72
N TYR A 337 -18.15 -5.95 6.58
CA TYR A 337 -19.15 -6.98 6.29
C TYR A 337 -19.12 -8.09 7.34
N PHE A 338 -17.94 -8.65 7.61
CA PHE A 338 -17.78 -9.72 8.60
C PHE A 338 -17.79 -9.22 10.05
N PHE A 339 -17.57 -7.93 10.29
CA PHE A 339 -17.82 -7.31 11.58
C PHE A 339 -19.32 -7.23 11.89
N ALA A 340 -20.14 -6.92 10.90
CA ALA A 340 -21.60 -6.92 11.02
C ALA A 340 -22.19 -8.34 11.12
N ALA A 341 -21.59 -9.32 10.42
CA ALA A 341 -22.04 -10.71 10.40
C ALA A 341 -20.89 -11.71 10.68
N PRO A 342 -20.36 -11.77 11.92
CA PRO A 342 -19.19 -12.59 12.25
C PRO A 342 -19.43 -14.10 12.09
N GLU A 343 -20.65 -14.57 12.32
CA GLU A 343 -21.01 -15.99 12.16
C GLU A 343 -20.75 -16.50 10.73
N GLU A 344 -20.88 -15.65 9.70
CA GLU A 344 -20.60 -16.04 8.31
C GLU A 344 -19.12 -16.35 8.05
N MET A 345 -18.21 -15.74 8.81
CA MET A 345 -16.78 -16.05 8.77
C MET A 345 -16.46 -17.31 9.58
N LEU A 346 -17.09 -17.46 10.75
CA LEU A 346 -16.83 -18.55 11.70
C LEU A 346 -17.36 -19.90 11.21
N ALA A 347 -18.59 -19.93 10.69
CA ALA A 347 -19.29 -21.16 10.28
C ALA A 347 -19.23 -21.42 8.76
N GLY A 348 -18.42 -20.65 8.02
CA GLY A 348 -18.39 -20.68 6.56
C GLY A 348 -18.00 -22.02 5.95
N ARG A 349 -18.54 -22.29 4.76
CA ARG A 349 -18.31 -23.54 4.02
C ARG A 349 -16.93 -23.54 3.35
N VAL A 350 -16.15 -24.61 3.54
CA VAL A 350 -14.89 -24.84 2.83
C VAL A 350 -15.17 -25.71 1.60
N ASP A 351 -14.91 -25.16 0.41
CA ASP A 351 -15.09 -25.87 -0.86
C ASP A 351 -13.89 -26.78 -1.17
N SER A 352 -14.13 -27.91 -1.85
CA SER A 352 -13.06 -28.80 -2.34
C SER A 352 -12.32 -28.15 -3.51
N PRO A 353 -10.98 -28.22 -3.57
CA PRO A 353 -10.21 -27.64 -4.65
C PRO A 353 -10.34 -28.45 -5.96
N GLY A 354 -10.58 -27.76 -7.06
CA GLY A 354 -10.44 -28.29 -8.42
C GLY A 354 -8.98 -28.29 -8.89
N VAL A 355 -8.61 -29.27 -9.70
CA VAL A 355 -7.29 -29.38 -10.35
C VAL A 355 -7.49 -29.39 -11.86
N PHE A 356 -6.70 -28.59 -12.57
CA PHE A 356 -6.70 -28.52 -14.02
C PHE A 356 -5.37 -29.02 -14.59
N LEU A 357 -5.39 -30.20 -15.18
CA LEU A 357 -4.17 -30.90 -15.64
C LEU A 357 -3.68 -30.40 -17.01
N ASP A 358 -4.54 -29.79 -17.82
CA ASP A 358 -4.23 -29.34 -19.19
C ASP A 358 -3.60 -27.93 -19.25
N ALA A 359 -3.07 -27.43 -18.14
CA ALA A 359 -2.38 -26.13 -18.09
C ALA A 359 -0.99 -26.21 -18.75
N SER A 360 -0.85 -25.68 -19.98
CA SER A 360 0.38 -25.83 -20.78
C SER A 360 1.63 -25.34 -20.05
N ALA A 361 1.55 -24.19 -19.36
CA ALA A 361 2.69 -23.64 -18.62
C ALA A 361 3.10 -24.52 -17.42
N VAL A 362 2.16 -25.24 -16.79
CA VAL A 362 2.49 -26.19 -15.72
C VAL A 362 3.16 -27.42 -16.32
N LEU A 363 2.64 -27.92 -17.43
CA LEU A 363 3.17 -29.09 -18.12
C LEU A 363 4.61 -28.87 -18.59
N GLU A 364 4.99 -27.69 -19.11
CA GLU A 364 6.37 -27.38 -19.49
C GLU A 364 7.36 -27.51 -18.32
N ARG A 365 6.94 -27.06 -17.13
CA ARG A 365 7.75 -27.11 -15.90
C ARG A 365 7.88 -28.53 -15.38
N GLN A 366 6.75 -29.26 -15.37
CA GLN A 366 6.73 -30.67 -14.99
C GLN A 366 7.53 -31.52 -15.98
N PHE A 367 7.50 -31.19 -17.27
CA PHE A 367 8.32 -31.84 -18.29
C PHE A 367 9.81 -31.60 -18.03
N THR A 368 10.21 -30.36 -17.71
CA THR A 368 11.61 -30.05 -17.37
C THR A 368 12.07 -30.82 -16.13
N ALA A 369 11.22 -30.90 -15.10
CA ALA A 369 11.48 -31.71 -13.90
C ALA A 369 11.58 -33.21 -14.23
N PHE A 370 10.71 -33.71 -15.10
CA PHE A 370 10.76 -35.07 -15.62
C PHE A 370 12.06 -35.34 -16.38
N CYS A 371 12.56 -34.39 -17.17
CA CYS A 371 13.86 -34.50 -17.83
C CYS A 371 15.00 -34.65 -16.82
N PHE A 372 15.00 -33.88 -15.72
CA PHE A 372 16.00 -34.04 -14.66
C PHE A 372 15.95 -35.45 -14.03
N ASP A 373 14.75 -35.93 -13.70
CA ASP A 373 14.55 -37.28 -13.13
C ASP A 373 15.08 -38.36 -14.07
N ARG A 374 14.72 -38.29 -15.36
CA ARG A 374 15.18 -39.26 -16.36
C ARG A 374 16.68 -39.17 -16.64
N TRP A 375 17.24 -37.95 -16.67
CA TRP A 375 18.68 -37.74 -16.88
C TRP A 375 19.51 -38.39 -15.77
N VAL A 376 19.15 -38.13 -14.51
CA VAL A 376 19.85 -38.72 -13.35
C VAL A 376 19.68 -40.25 -13.31
N ALA A 377 18.52 -40.76 -13.72
CA ALA A 377 18.30 -42.21 -13.81
C ALA A 377 19.11 -42.88 -14.94
N HIS A 378 19.34 -42.18 -16.05
CA HIS A 378 20.09 -42.68 -17.20
C HIS A 378 21.61 -42.57 -17.01
N GLU A 379 22.09 -41.49 -16.39
CA GLU A 379 23.50 -41.22 -16.14
C GLU A 379 23.78 -41.19 -14.61
N PRO A 380 24.24 -42.29 -14.00
CA PRO A 380 24.53 -42.34 -12.56
C PRO A 380 25.59 -41.34 -12.09
N ASP A 381 26.50 -40.93 -12.99
CA ASP A 381 27.52 -39.92 -12.76
C ASP A 381 27.03 -38.48 -13.08
N ALA A 382 25.73 -38.30 -13.38
CA ALA A 382 25.14 -36.99 -13.63
C ALA A 382 25.38 -36.06 -12.44
N PHE A 383 26.18 -35.02 -12.67
CA PHE A 383 26.53 -34.05 -11.64
C PHE A 383 25.89 -32.70 -11.92
N LEU A 384 24.97 -32.29 -11.03
CA LEU A 384 24.47 -30.93 -10.97
C LEU A 384 25.32 -30.13 -9.95
N PRO A 385 26.08 -29.11 -10.36
CA PRO A 385 26.79 -28.25 -9.43
C PRO A 385 25.82 -27.59 -8.45
N LYS A 386 26.14 -27.59 -7.15
CA LYS A 386 25.28 -26.92 -6.15
C LYS A 386 25.26 -25.40 -6.31
N ARG A 387 26.36 -24.81 -6.80
CA ARG A 387 26.53 -23.35 -6.91
C ARG A 387 26.49 -22.90 -8.35
N LEU A 388 25.62 -21.92 -8.63
CA LEU A 388 25.43 -21.34 -9.95
C LEU A 388 26.74 -20.80 -10.55
N GLY A 389 27.64 -20.25 -9.72
CA GLY A 389 28.93 -19.75 -10.17
C GLY A 389 29.79 -20.78 -10.92
N GLN A 390 29.70 -22.07 -10.57
CA GLN A 390 30.38 -23.14 -11.29
C GLN A 390 29.76 -23.38 -12.66
N VAL A 391 28.42 -23.37 -12.74
CA VAL A 391 27.66 -23.48 -13.98
C VAL A 391 28.01 -22.34 -14.94
N LEU A 392 28.01 -21.10 -14.45
CA LEU A 392 28.32 -19.91 -15.25
C LEU A 392 29.75 -19.94 -15.80
N ASN A 393 30.70 -20.56 -15.09
CA ASN A 393 32.08 -20.73 -15.56
C ASN A 393 32.22 -21.85 -16.61
N ASN A 394 31.25 -22.76 -16.70
CA ASN A 394 31.24 -23.86 -17.67
C ASN A 394 30.52 -23.49 -18.98
N LEU A 395 29.98 -22.27 -19.10
CA LEU A 395 29.29 -21.83 -20.32
C LEU A 395 30.25 -21.75 -21.51
N GLU A 396 31.46 -21.22 -21.30
CA GLU A 396 32.49 -21.09 -22.33
C GLU A 396 33.90 -21.42 -21.79
N PRO A 397 34.73 -22.19 -22.52
CA PRO A 397 34.38 -22.89 -23.76
C PRO A 397 33.37 -24.03 -23.50
N VAL A 398 32.59 -24.39 -24.53
CA VAL A 398 31.58 -25.44 -24.44
C VAL A 398 32.25 -26.80 -24.16
N ASP A 399 31.89 -27.43 -23.03
CA ASP A 399 32.38 -28.76 -22.63
C ASP A 399 31.18 -29.67 -22.36
N GLN A 400 30.91 -30.62 -23.26
CA GLN A 400 29.78 -31.55 -23.18
C GLN A 400 29.84 -32.50 -21.98
N ARG A 401 30.95 -32.54 -21.23
CA ARG A 401 31.10 -33.34 -20.01
C ARG A 401 30.75 -32.57 -18.74
N LYS A 402 30.37 -31.30 -18.87
CA LYS A 402 30.01 -30.43 -17.75
C LYS A 402 28.61 -29.86 -17.91
N PHE A 403 27.91 -29.75 -16.80
CA PHE A 403 26.64 -29.03 -16.73
C PHE A 403 26.85 -27.53 -17.06
N PRO A 404 25.96 -26.89 -17.85
CA PRO A 404 24.62 -27.34 -18.29
C PRO A 404 24.62 -28.16 -19.59
N HIS A 405 25.75 -28.28 -20.29
CA HIS A 405 25.82 -28.88 -21.63
C HIS A 405 25.54 -30.38 -21.63
N THR A 406 25.93 -31.11 -20.58
CA THR A 406 25.58 -32.53 -20.38
C THR A 406 24.07 -32.74 -20.41
N PHE A 407 23.33 -31.96 -19.63
CA PHE A 407 21.88 -32.05 -19.51
C PHE A 407 21.17 -31.67 -20.80
N ILE A 408 21.61 -30.60 -21.47
CA ILE A 408 21.06 -30.19 -22.77
C ILE A 408 21.34 -31.27 -23.83
N HIS A 409 22.53 -31.86 -23.83
CA HIS A 409 22.89 -32.95 -24.74
C HIS A 409 22.00 -34.18 -24.53
N TYR A 410 21.76 -34.57 -23.28
CA TYR A 410 20.84 -35.64 -22.94
C TYR A 410 19.41 -35.36 -23.45
N ILE A 411 18.87 -34.16 -23.22
CA ILE A 411 17.55 -33.79 -23.72
C ILE A 411 17.51 -33.90 -25.25
N ASP A 412 18.50 -33.31 -25.94
CA ASP A 412 18.59 -33.32 -27.40
C ASP A 412 18.62 -34.74 -27.99
N LEU A 413 19.29 -35.69 -27.34
CA LEU A 413 19.36 -37.08 -27.80
C LEU A 413 18.07 -37.88 -27.55
N HIS A 414 17.34 -37.57 -26.48
CA HIS A 414 16.22 -38.40 -26.00
C HIS A 414 14.84 -37.74 -26.15
N GLN A 415 14.72 -36.64 -26.91
CA GLN A 415 13.48 -35.83 -27.02
C GLN A 415 12.21 -36.66 -27.27
N THR A 416 12.24 -37.59 -28.24
CA THR A 416 11.09 -38.41 -28.62
C THR A 416 10.66 -39.39 -27.52
N ASP A 417 11.62 -40.05 -26.87
CA ASP A 417 11.33 -40.99 -25.76
C ASP A 417 10.81 -40.24 -24.54
N LEU A 418 11.43 -39.10 -24.19
CA LEU A 418 10.99 -38.25 -23.08
C LEU A 418 9.55 -37.77 -23.27
N LEU A 419 9.20 -37.24 -24.45
CA LEU A 419 7.83 -36.80 -24.77
C LEU A 419 6.84 -37.96 -24.70
N THR A 420 7.18 -39.10 -25.30
CA THR A 420 6.28 -40.27 -25.34
C THR A 420 5.97 -40.77 -23.92
N ARG A 421 7.00 -40.91 -23.08
CA ARG A 421 6.82 -41.35 -21.69
C ARG A 421 6.08 -40.32 -20.85
N PHE A 422 6.33 -39.04 -21.04
CA PHE A 422 5.63 -37.99 -20.32
C PHE A 422 4.14 -37.98 -20.66
N PHE A 423 3.77 -38.09 -21.94
CA PHE A 423 2.36 -38.16 -22.35
C PHE A 423 1.65 -39.43 -21.85
N ALA A 424 2.37 -40.55 -21.71
CA ALA A 424 1.81 -41.77 -21.15
C ALA A 424 1.33 -41.61 -19.69
N LEU A 425 1.86 -40.64 -18.93
CA LEU A 425 1.40 -40.35 -17.56
C LEU A 425 -0.04 -39.82 -17.49
N PHE A 426 -0.60 -39.37 -18.62
CA PHE A 426 -1.95 -38.77 -18.70
C PHE A 426 -2.94 -39.67 -19.47
N ALA A 427 -2.60 -40.93 -19.73
CA ALA A 427 -3.40 -41.83 -20.56
C ALA A 427 -4.75 -42.23 -19.92
N ASP A 428 -4.84 -42.25 -18.59
CA ASP A 428 -6.03 -42.71 -17.86
C ASP A 428 -7.05 -41.59 -17.54
N ASP A 429 -6.62 -40.32 -17.54
CA ASP A 429 -7.41 -39.15 -17.10
C ASP A 429 -7.81 -38.23 -18.27
N SER A 430 -8.91 -38.49 -18.99
CA SER A 430 -9.47 -37.64 -20.07
C SER A 430 -8.53 -37.18 -21.21
N GLY A 431 -7.24 -37.50 -21.15
CA GLY A 431 -6.17 -37.06 -22.06
C GLY A 431 -5.76 -35.59 -21.90
N LEU A 432 -4.52 -35.28 -22.28
CA LEU A 432 -4.11 -33.90 -22.59
C LEU A 432 -4.72 -33.47 -23.93
N SER A 433 -5.05 -32.19 -24.10
CA SER A 433 -5.56 -31.73 -25.40
C SER A 433 -4.47 -31.74 -26.49
N GLU A 434 -4.87 -31.93 -27.75
CA GLU A 434 -3.94 -31.96 -28.91
C GLU A 434 -3.06 -30.72 -28.98
N GLN A 435 -3.58 -29.57 -28.53
CA GLN A 435 -2.82 -28.33 -28.51
C GLN A 435 -1.76 -28.31 -27.42
N SER A 436 -2.06 -28.77 -26.19
CA SER A 436 -1.06 -28.86 -25.13
C SER A 436 0.08 -29.80 -25.53
N ILE A 437 -0.26 -30.90 -26.19
CA ILE A 437 0.70 -31.81 -26.83
C ILE A 437 1.53 -31.05 -27.89
N GLY A 438 0.90 -30.27 -28.76
CA GLY A 438 1.57 -29.45 -29.77
C GLY A 438 2.52 -28.40 -29.17
N LYS A 439 2.08 -27.65 -28.15
CA LYS A 439 2.89 -26.66 -27.43
C LYS A 439 4.11 -27.33 -26.78
N LEU A 440 3.91 -28.47 -26.09
CA LEU A 440 5.02 -29.22 -25.48
C LEU A 440 6.01 -29.78 -26.50
N LYS A 441 5.53 -30.27 -27.66
CA LYS A 441 6.41 -30.66 -28.76
C LYS A 441 7.27 -29.47 -29.21
N ILE A 442 6.66 -28.31 -29.47
CA ILE A 442 7.39 -27.08 -29.86
C ILE A 442 8.39 -26.66 -28.78
N PHE A 443 8.01 -26.71 -27.51
CA PHE A 443 8.87 -26.38 -26.37
C PHE A 443 10.14 -27.25 -26.34
N VAL A 444 10.02 -28.54 -26.67
CA VAL A 444 11.15 -29.49 -26.63
C VAL A 444 11.95 -29.51 -27.92
N THR A 445 11.28 -29.53 -29.08
CA THR A 445 11.90 -29.73 -30.41
C THR A 445 12.17 -28.42 -31.14
N GLY A 446 11.85 -27.26 -30.56
CA GLY A 446 12.05 -25.96 -31.19
C GLY A 446 13.51 -25.73 -31.61
N GLU A 447 13.70 -25.03 -32.73
CA GLU A 447 15.03 -24.68 -33.23
C GLU A 447 15.85 -23.90 -32.19
N ARG A 448 17.19 -23.99 -32.29
CA ARG A 448 18.14 -23.39 -31.32
C ARG A 448 17.93 -21.89 -31.07
N GLU A 449 17.33 -21.18 -32.02
CA GLU A 449 17.11 -19.73 -31.99
C GLU A 449 15.67 -19.33 -31.67
N ARG A 450 14.76 -20.30 -31.48
CA ARG A 450 13.37 -20.00 -31.12
C ARG A 450 13.27 -19.71 -29.62
N VAL A 451 12.80 -18.50 -29.30
CA VAL A 451 12.67 -17.95 -27.94
C VAL A 451 11.92 -18.88 -26.97
N ASP A 452 10.97 -19.66 -27.47
CA ASP A 452 10.10 -20.52 -26.65
C ASP A 452 10.68 -21.92 -26.36
N SER A 453 11.84 -22.30 -26.92
CA SER A 453 12.39 -23.64 -26.70
C SER A 453 13.03 -23.79 -25.31
N LEU A 454 12.93 -24.98 -24.71
CA LEU A 454 13.53 -25.32 -23.42
C LEU A 454 15.03 -25.02 -23.40
N ARG A 455 15.73 -25.41 -24.47
CA ARG A 455 17.17 -25.15 -24.64
C ARG A 455 17.49 -23.66 -24.63
N TYR A 456 16.76 -22.88 -25.43
CA TYR A 456 16.99 -21.44 -25.52
C TYR A 456 16.79 -20.79 -24.16
N ARG A 457 15.68 -21.08 -23.46
CA ARG A 457 15.37 -20.51 -22.14
C ARG A 457 16.45 -20.83 -21.10
N ILE A 458 16.98 -22.06 -21.08
CA ILE A 458 18.08 -22.43 -20.18
C ILE A 458 19.34 -21.62 -20.50
N MET A 459 19.74 -21.60 -21.77
CA MET A 459 21.00 -20.98 -22.17
C MET A 459 20.98 -19.46 -22.08
N ASP A 460 19.91 -18.82 -22.57
CA ASP A 460 19.73 -17.38 -22.52
C ASP A 460 19.71 -16.88 -21.06
N GLY A 461 18.94 -17.55 -20.19
CA GLY A 461 18.94 -17.25 -18.76
C GLY A 461 20.32 -17.36 -18.12
N LEU A 462 21.08 -18.42 -18.41
CA LEU A 462 22.44 -18.58 -17.88
C LEU A 462 23.41 -17.52 -18.42
N HIS A 463 23.32 -17.17 -19.70
CA HIS A 463 24.13 -16.11 -20.30
C HIS A 463 23.81 -14.74 -19.70
N ALA A 464 22.53 -14.42 -19.48
CA ALA A 464 22.10 -13.19 -18.81
C ALA A 464 22.69 -13.07 -17.41
N ARG A 465 22.63 -14.14 -16.59
CA ARG A 465 23.23 -14.16 -15.23
C ARG A 465 24.75 -14.02 -15.25
N ARG A 466 25.43 -14.59 -16.25
CA ARG A 466 26.87 -14.39 -16.43
C ARG A 466 27.20 -12.94 -16.76
N LEU A 467 26.47 -12.32 -17.69
CA LEU A 467 26.66 -10.92 -18.07
C LEU A 467 26.47 -9.98 -16.88
N GLU A 468 25.44 -10.22 -16.05
CA GLU A 468 25.17 -9.47 -14.83
C GLU A 468 26.35 -9.58 -13.84
N ARG A 469 26.78 -10.81 -13.50
CA ARG A 469 27.91 -11.06 -12.59
C ARG A 469 29.20 -10.39 -13.07
N ASP A 470 29.50 -10.50 -14.37
CA ASP A 470 30.73 -9.98 -14.94
C ASP A 470 30.69 -8.43 -15.01
N SER A 471 29.51 -7.83 -15.25
CA SER A 471 29.28 -6.39 -15.12
C SER A 471 29.58 -5.87 -13.71
N LEU A 472 29.05 -6.54 -12.67
CA LEU A 472 29.31 -6.18 -11.28
C LEU A 472 30.80 -6.29 -10.93
N ARG A 473 31.48 -7.35 -11.38
CA ARG A 473 32.93 -7.52 -11.19
C ARG A 473 33.74 -6.40 -11.84
N ARG A 474 33.36 -5.95 -13.05
CA ARG A 474 33.98 -4.79 -13.71
C ARG A 474 33.80 -3.50 -12.91
N LYS A 475 32.59 -3.22 -12.40
CA LYS A 475 32.32 -2.05 -11.54
C LYS A 475 33.19 -2.08 -10.26
N VAL A 476 33.36 -3.24 -9.63
CA VAL A 476 34.27 -3.43 -8.48
C VAL A 476 35.73 -3.12 -8.82
N GLN A 477 36.21 -3.53 -10.00
CA GLN A 477 37.57 -3.22 -10.45
C GLN A 477 37.77 -1.70 -10.66
N ILE A 478 36.79 -1.01 -11.25
CA ILE A 478 36.81 0.45 -11.40
C ILE A 478 36.89 1.14 -10.03
N LEU A 479 36.09 0.69 -9.06
CA LEU A 479 36.11 1.21 -7.70
C LEU A 479 37.44 0.98 -6.99
N ASN A 480 38.07 -0.19 -7.16
CA ASN A 480 39.42 -0.43 -6.64
C ASN A 480 40.43 0.60 -7.18
N GLY A 481 40.33 0.95 -8.47
CA GLY A 481 41.12 2.00 -9.09
C GLY A 481 40.86 3.39 -8.47
N LYS A 482 39.59 3.78 -8.32
CA LYS A 482 39.21 5.07 -7.70
C LYS A 482 39.66 5.16 -6.23
N ILE A 483 39.48 4.11 -5.44
CA ILE A 483 39.92 4.03 -4.03
C ILE A 483 41.44 4.21 -3.94
N LYS A 484 42.20 3.54 -4.82
CA LYS A 484 43.67 3.67 -4.85
C LYS A 484 44.09 5.11 -5.17
N ARG A 485 43.46 5.74 -6.17
CA ARG A 485 43.72 7.15 -6.53
C ARG A 485 43.37 8.11 -5.40
N LYS A 486 42.19 7.97 -4.78
CA LYS A 486 41.78 8.84 -3.66
C LYS A 486 42.73 8.68 -2.48
N LYS A 487 43.17 7.47 -2.11
CA LYS A 487 44.19 7.26 -1.05
C LYS A 487 45.52 7.97 -1.30
N GLN A 488 45.86 8.25 -2.57
CA GLN A 488 47.08 8.95 -2.99
C GLN A 488 46.88 10.47 -3.14
N ALA A 489 45.64 10.97 -3.09
CA ALA A 489 45.31 12.39 -3.25
C ALA A 489 45.49 13.17 -1.92
N PRO A 490 45.60 14.52 -1.97
CA PRO A 490 45.65 15.36 -0.78
C PRO A 490 44.40 15.16 0.11
N ARG A 491 44.61 15.15 1.43
CA ARG A 491 43.51 14.99 2.40
C ARG A 491 42.76 16.31 2.57
N ASP A 492 41.64 16.44 1.87
CA ASP A 492 40.66 17.51 2.03
C ASP A 492 39.64 17.20 3.14
N GLN A 493 38.79 18.18 3.47
CA GLN A 493 37.80 18.07 4.55
C GLN A 493 36.76 16.94 4.30
N ASN A 494 36.55 16.58 3.02
CA ASN A 494 35.64 15.51 2.58
C ASN A 494 36.33 14.17 2.33
N PHE A 495 37.66 14.09 2.45
CA PHE A 495 38.47 12.91 2.10
C PHE A 495 37.96 11.63 2.76
N GLU A 496 37.78 11.67 4.07
CA GLU A 496 37.39 10.49 4.85
C GLU A 496 35.97 10.01 4.52
N ARG A 497 35.05 10.95 4.27
CA ARG A 497 33.66 10.67 3.90
C ARG A 497 33.59 9.99 2.53
N GLU A 498 34.26 10.56 1.54
CA GLU A 498 34.25 10.00 0.18
C GLU A 498 34.96 8.65 0.09
N LEU A 499 36.09 8.50 0.80
CA LEU A 499 36.79 7.22 0.86
C LEU A 499 35.94 6.16 1.57
N GLN A 500 35.19 6.54 2.61
CA GLN A 500 34.21 5.67 3.26
C GLN A 500 33.16 5.19 2.27
N GLU A 501 32.52 6.11 1.55
CA GLU A 501 31.41 5.80 0.65
C GLU A 501 31.85 4.90 -0.53
N LEU A 502 33.04 5.15 -1.10
CA LEU A 502 33.63 4.28 -2.11
C LEU A 502 33.87 2.84 -1.62
N ASN A 503 34.31 2.67 -0.37
CA ASN A 503 34.52 1.33 0.20
C ASN A 503 33.19 0.60 0.49
N ILE A 504 32.15 1.35 0.88
CA ILE A 504 30.79 0.81 1.08
C ILE A 504 30.24 0.31 -0.26
N GLU A 505 30.29 1.16 -1.30
CA GLU A 505 29.82 0.81 -2.66
C GLU A 505 30.58 -0.41 -3.22
N LYS A 506 31.91 -0.45 -3.04
CA LYS A 506 32.73 -1.59 -3.46
C LYS A 506 32.29 -2.88 -2.78
N SER A 507 32.13 -2.83 -1.46
CA SER A 507 31.77 -4.02 -0.66
C SER A 507 30.39 -4.54 -1.06
N ALA A 508 29.45 -3.64 -1.37
CA ALA A 508 28.12 -3.97 -1.88
C ALA A 508 28.18 -4.70 -3.22
N LEU A 509 28.81 -4.10 -4.24
CA LEU A 509 28.93 -4.71 -5.56
C LEU A 509 29.70 -6.04 -5.54
N GLN A 510 30.68 -6.16 -4.65
CA GLN A 510 31.42 -7.40 -4.43
C GLN A 510 30.57 -8.48 -3.75
N ALA A 511 29.70 -8.10 -2.81
CA ALA A 511 28.74 -9.02 -2.19
C ALA A 511 27.71 -9.52 -3.20
N LEU A 512 27.19 -8.64 -4.06
CA LEU A 512 26.24 -8.99 -5.13
C LEU A 512 26.85 -9.93 -6.17
N ALA A 513 28.08 -9.64 -6.62
CA ALA A 513 28.77 -10.55 -7.55
C ALA A 513 29.05 -11.93 -6.94
N ARG A 514 29.14 -12.02 -5.60
CA ARG A 514 29.29 -13.29 -4.87
C ARG A 514 27.95 -14.00 -4.70
N SER A 515 26.87 -13.29 -4.36
CA SER A 515 25.55 -13.90 -4.16
C SER A 515 25.03 -14.58 -5.42
N ILE A 516 25.20 -13.96 -6.61
CA ILE A 516 24.89 -14.62 -7.90
C ILE A 516 25.67 -15.93 -8.05
N GLY A 517 26.94 -15.95 -7.64
CA GLY A 517 27.78 -17.14 -7.74
C GLY A 517 27.45 -18.22 -6.69
N ASP A 518 27.05 -17.82 -5.49
CA ASP A 518 26.77 -18.71 -4.36
C ASP A 518 25.32 -19.22 -4.34
N ARG A 519 24.43 -18.68 -5.20
CA ARG A 519 23.03 -19.12 -5.36
C ARG A 519 22.98 -20.60 -5.75
N ASP A 520 21.98 -21.31 -5.20
CA ASP A 520 21.72 -22.71 -5.55
C ASP A 520 21.33 -22.82 -7.03
N THR A 521 21.87 -23.81 -7.74
CA THR A 521 21.57 -24.00 -9.16
C THR A 521 20.11 -24.37 -9.40
N TYR A 522 19.43 -25.07 -8.49
CA TYR A 522 17.99 -25.33 -8.62
C TYR A 522 17.17 -24.03 -8.56
N ASN A 523 17.59 -23.06 -7.74
CA ASN A 523 16.90 -21.78 -7.66
C ASN A 523 16.88 -21.08 -9.02
N PHE A 524 17.97 -21.12 -9.78
CA PHE A 524 18.00 -20.56 -11.14
C PHE A 524 16.86 -21.12 -12.01
N PHE A 525 16.65 -22.45 -12.03
CA PHE A 525 15.59 -23.05 -12.83
C PHE A 525 14.19 -22.69 -12.33
N THR A 526 14.00 -22.49 -11.02
CA THR A 526 12.72 -22.02 -10.49
C THR A 526 12.47 -20.55 -10.83
N ASP A 527 13.50 -19.71 -10.76
CA ASP A 527 13.42 -18.27 -11.04
C ASP A 527 13.12 -17.99 -12.52
N GLU A 528 13.74 -18.75 -13.43
CA GLU A 528 13.48 -18.69 -14.88
C GLU A 528 12.18 -19.41 -15.29
N GLY A 529 11.41 -19.88 -14.30
CA GLY A 529 10.11 -20.53 -14.50
C GLY A 529 10.20 -21.83 -15.28
N LEU A 530 11.32 -22.55 -15.18
CA LEU A 530 11.59 -23.84 -15.81
C LEU A 530 11.30 -25.02 -14.87
N LEU A 531 11.42 -24.83 -13.56
CA LEU A 531 10.99 -25.80 -12.56
C LEU A 531 9.78 -25.29 -11.76
N PRO A 532 8.94 -26.19 -11.23
CA PRO A 532 7.84 -25.81 -10.34
C PRO A 532 8.34 -25.13 -9.06
N ASN A 533 7.64 -24.09 -8.63
CA ASN A 533 7.84 -23.41 -7.36
C ASN A 533 6.48 -23.16 -6.67
N TYR A 534 6.50 -22.70 -5.41
CA TYR A 534 5.26 -22.42 -4.65
C TYR A 534 4.50 -21.17 -5.14
N ALA A 535 5.13 -20.30 -5.92
CA ALA A 535 4.56 -19.06 -6.45
C ALA A 535 4.60 -19.09 -7.98
N PHE A 536 3.44 -19.34 -8.61
CA PHE A 536 3.29 -19.32 -10.08
C PHE A 536 3.99 -18.09 -10.68
N PRO A 537 4.96 -18.24 -11.59
CA PRO A 537 6.03 -17.26 -11.70
C PRO A 537 5.65 -16.12 -12.67
N GLU A 538 5.45 -14.93 -12.11
CA GLU A 538 5.87 -13.70 -12.78
C GLU A 538 7.35 -13.48 -12.46
N ILE A 539 8.16 -13.01 -13.42
CA ILE A 539 9.54 -12.58 -13.15
C ILE A 539 9.49 -11.45 -12.11
N GLY A 540 10.12 -11.66 -10.96
CA GLY A 540 10.16 -10.69 -9.88
C GLY A 540 11.13 -9.53 -10.14
N VAL A 541 10.95 -8.44 -9.38
CA VAL A 541 11.92 -7.35 -9.26
C VAL A 541 12.74 -7.57 -8.00
N MET A 542 14.06 -7.44 -8.15
CA MET A 542 15.01 -7.64 -7.05
C MET A 542 15.33 -6.34 -6.33
N LEU A 543 15.21 -6.33 -5.00
CA LEU A 543 15.74 -5.31 -4.11
C LEU A 543 17.01 -5.80 -3.44
N ASN A 544 18.09 -5.05 -3.62
CA ASN A 544 19.35 -5.25 -2.92
C ASN A 544 19.52 -4.19 -1.83
N SER A 545 19.41 -4.62 -0.57
CA SER A 545 19.51 -3.76 0.59
C SER A 545 20.89 -3.87 1.25
N LEU A 546 21.66 -2.79 1.17
CA LEU A 546 22.97 -2.66 1.78
C LEU A 546 22.87 -1.93 3.12
N ILE A 547 23.14 -2.64 4.20
CA ILE A 547 23.23 -2.09 5.54
C ILE A 547 24.69 -1.97 5.96
N TYR A 548 25.09 -0.81 6.46
CA TYR A 548 26.47 -0.59 6.90
C TYR A 548 26.58 0.03 8.29
N ARG A 549 27.63 -0.33 9.02
CA ARG A 549 27.97 0.21 10.35
C ARG A 549 29.48 0.44 10.47
N ARG A 550 29.89 1.54 11.10
CA ARG A 550 31.30 1.80 11.43
C ARG A 550 31.75 0.89 12.57
N LYS A 551 32.89 0.21 12.41
CA LYS A 551 33.52 -0.57 13.49
C LYS A 551 34.09 0.39 14.54
N SER A 552 33.93 0.05 15.82
CA SER A 552 34.43 0.84 16.95
C SER A 552 35.93 0.65 17.20
N LYS A 553 36.50 -0.49 16.78
CA LYS A 553 37.95 -0.76 16.74
C LYS A 553 38.31 -1.31 15.35
N VAL A 554 39.33 -0.74 14.72
CA VAL A 554 39.83 -1.17 13.41
C VAL A 554 41.23 -1.74 13.64
N GLN A 555 41.43 -3.03 13.36
CA GLN A 555 42.76 -3.64 13.36
C GLN A 555 43.53 -3.23 12.09
N GLU A 556 44.86 -3.17 12.17
CA GLU A 556 45.70 -2.85 11.02
C GLU A 556 45.46 -3.85 9.87
N GLY A 557 44.95 -3.36 8.74
CA GLY A 557 44.60 -4.18 7.57
C GLY A 557 43.11 -4.53 7.43
N GLU A 558 42.28 -4.33 8.45
CA GLU A 558 40.83 -4.53 8.34
C GLU A 558 40.08 -3.27 7.85
N GLY A 559 38.96 -3.49 7.14
CA GLY A 559 38.04 -2.42 6.78
C GLY A 559 37.40 -1.77 8.01
N SER A 560 37.24 -0.44 7.98
CA SER A 560 36.65 0.36 9.06
C SER A 560 35.13 0.19 9.22
N TYR A 561 34.50 -0.62 8.36
CA TYR A 561 33.06 -0.81 8.28
C TYR A 561 32.70 -2.30 8.25
N GLU A 562 31.55 -2.59 8.83
CA GLU A 562 30.84 -3.86 8.76
C GLU A 562 29.63 -3.65 7.83
N THR A 563 29.45 -4.53 6.86
CA THR A 563 28.40 -4.43 5.84
C THR A 563 27.61 -5.72 5.77
N TRP A 564 26.30 -5.61 5.69
CA TRP A 564 25.37 -6.72 5.47
C TRP A 564 24.57 -6.44 4.21
N ASN A 565 24.43 -7.44 3.35
CA ASN A 565 23.59 -7.36 2.15
C ASN A 565 22.39 -8.27 2.35
N TYR A 566 21.19 -7.75 2.10
CA TYR A 566 19.95 -8.52 2.10
C TYR A 566 19.29 -8.41 0.73
N GLU A 567 18.82 -9.52 0.19
CA GLU A 567 18.18 -9.59 -1.11
C GLU A 567 16.71 -9.97 -0.92
N TYR A 568 15.82 -9.17 -1.51
CA TYR A 568 14.39 -9.40 -1.44
C TYR A 568 13.81 -9.39 -2.85
N GLU A 569 12.94 -10.36 -3.16
CA GLU A 569 12.25 -10.44 -4.44
C GLU A 569 10.76 -10.10 -4.27
N ARG A 570 10.20 -9.32 -5.20
CA ARG A 570 8.77 -9.02 -5.25
C ARG A 570 8.21 -9.28 -6.65
N PRO A 571 7.00 -9.84 -6.79
CA PRO A 571 6.35 -9.94 -8.10
C PRO A 571 6.28 -8.59 -8.81
N ALA A 572 6.47 -8.57 -10.12
CA ALA A 572 6.56 -7.33 -10.90
C ALA A 572 5.37 -6.37 -10.68
N VAL A 573 4.14 -6.90 -10.57
CA VAL A 573 2.93 -6.12 -10.29
C VAL A 573 3.04 -5.30 -9.00
N SER A 574 3.53 -5.93 -7.93
CA SER A 574 3.65 -5.30 -6.60
C SER A 574 4.88 -4.40 -6.54
N ALA A 575 5.96 -4.81 -7.19
CA ALA A 575 7.21 -4.07 -7.23
C ALA A 575 7.08 -2.70 -7.88
N LEU A 576 6.20 -2.55 -8.89
CA LEU A 576 5.93 -1.24 -9.51
C LEU A 576 5.50 -0.18 -8.50
N ALA A 577 4.90 -0.55 -7.36
CA ALA A 577 4.54 0.37 -6.28
C ALA A 577 5.53 0.26 -5.10
N GLU A 578 5.76 -0.93 -4.57
CA GLU A 578 6.52 -1.13 -3.34
C GLU A 578 8.03 -0.91 -3.48
N LEU A 579 8.57 -1.17 -4.67
CA LEU A 579 9.98 -0.99 -5.01
C LEU A 579 10.18 0.24 -5.92
N ALA A 580 9.17 1.10 -6.02
CA ALA A 580 9.27 2.36 -6.74
C ALA A 580 10.32 3.27 -6.06
N PRO A 581 11.00 4.15 -6.83
CA PRO A 581 11.88 5.18 -6.30
C PRO A 581 11.21 5.97 -5.16
N GLU A 582 12.01 6.35 -4.16
CA GLU A 582 11.61 7.05 -2.94
C GLU A 582 10.68 6.27 -1.98
N ASN A 583 10.15 5.11 -2.36
CA ASN A 583 9.31 4.32 -1.47
C ASN A 583 10.13 3.66 -0.35
N THR A 584 9.48 3.37 0.77
CA THR A 584 10.08 2.67 1.91
C THR A 584 9.65 1.21 1.96
N PHE A 585 10.61 0.31 1.86
CA PHE A 585 10.43 -1.12 1.98
C PHE A 585 10.75 -1.58 3.41
N TYR A 586 9.90 -2.45 3.97
CA TYR A 586 10.03 -2.95 5.34
C TYR A 586 10.25 -4.47 5.34
N ALA A 587 11.36 -4.93 5.90
CA ALA A 587 11.69 -6.35 6.07
C ALA A 587 12.77 -6.58 7.13
N GLY A 588 12.75 -7.70 7.83
CA GLY A 588 13.80 -8.13 8.75
C GLY A 588 14.01 -7.19 9.94
N GLY A 589 12.93 -6.57 10.45
CA GLY A 589 13.00 -5.53 11.49
C GLY A 589 13.64 -4.22 11.01
N ARG A 590 13.72 -4.03 9.69
CA ARG A 590 14.34 -2.87 9.05
C ARG A 590 13.37 -2.16 8.11
N ARG A 591 13.55 -0.85 7.99
CA ARG A 591 12.99 0.03 6.97
C ARG A 591 14.13 0.52 6.08
N VAL A 592 13.96 0.41 4.77
CA VAL A 592 14.97 0.84 3.79
C VAL A 592 14.29 1.59 2.67
N LYS A 593 14.87 2.73 2.29
CA LYS A 593 14.32 3.58 1.23
C LYS A 593 14.96 3.21 -0.09
N ILE A 594 14.15 3.02 -1.13
CA ILE A 594 14.64 2.75 -2.48
C ILE A 594 15.31 4.00 -3.01
N ASP A 595 16.64 3.93 -3.20
CA ASP A 595 17.46 5.10 -3.52
C ASP A 595 18.19 4.98 -4.86
N GLN A 596 18.07 3.83 -5.56
CA GLN A 596 18.73 3.60 -6.84
C GLN A 596 18.00 2.55 -7.69
N VAL A 597 17.93 2.79 -9.00
CA VAL A 597 17.54 1.79 -10.01
C VAL A 597 18.80 1.27 -10.72
N ASP A 598 18.86 -0.03 -11.02
CA ASP A 598 20.00 -0.58 -11.77
C ASP A 598 19.89 -0.29 -13.28
N MET A 599 20.60 0.74 -13.72
CA MET A 599 20.67 1.14 -15.14
C MET A 599 21.40 0.15 -16.05
N THR A 600 22.07 -0.88 -15.51
CA THR A 600 22.75 -1.89 -16.35
C THR A 600 21.83 -3.02 -16.81
N VAL A 601 20.69 -3.18 -16.15
CA VAL A 601 19.64 -4.15 -16.54
C VAL A 601 18.32 -3.47 -16.90
N SER A 602 18.17 -2.19 -16.56
CA SER A 602 16.98 -1.38 -16.83
C SER A 602 17.38 -0.19 -17.72
N GLU A 603 17.24 -0.35 -19.04
CA GLU A 603 17.55 0.71 -20.00
C GLU A 603 16.44 1.77 -20.01
N ILE A 604 16.82 3.00 -20.37
CA ILE A 604 15.85 4.08 -20.59
C ILE A 604 15.39 3.99 -22.02
N GLU A 605 14.08 3.84 -22.17
CA GLU A 605 13.41 3.73 -23.43
C GLU A 605 12.53 4.96 -23.61
N THR A 606 12.47 5.50 -24.83
CA THR A 606 11.56 6.60 -25.15
C THR A 606 10.37 6.03 -25.90
N TRP A 607 9.20 6.14 -25.30
CA TRP A 607 7.95 5.65 -25.83
C TRP A 607 7.07 6.80 -26.27
N ARG A 608 6.32 6.59 -27.34
CA ARG A 608 5.24 7.48 -27.78
C ARG A 608 3.90 6.86 -27.41
N PHE A 609 3.01 7.67 -26.87
CA PHE A 609 1.66 7.25 -26.50
C PHE A 609 0.61 7.90 -27.40
N CYS A 610 -0.51 7.21 -27.60
CA CYS A 610 -1.66 7.84 -28.21
C CYS A 610 -2.51 8.51 -27.13
N ASP A 611 -2.93 9.74 -27.42
CA ASP A 611 -3.87 10.51 -26.62
C ASP A 611 -5.26 9.87 -26.58
N ASN A 612 -5.68 9.13 -27.61
CA ASN A 612 -7.06 8.64 -27.75
C ASN A 612 -7.23 7.12 -27.55
N CYS A 613 -6.22 6.30 -27.89
CA CYS A 613 -6.30 4.84 -27.77
C CYS A 613 -5.09 4.25 -27.02
N SER A 614 -5.11 2.94 -26.73
CA SER A 614 -4.03 2.26 -25.99
C SER A 614 -2.75 2.00 -26.81
N HIS A 615 -2.69 2.45 -28.07
CA HIS A 615 -1.52 2.25 -28.91
C HIS A 615 -0.31 3.03 -28.38
N LYS A 616 0.85 2.38 -28.42
CA LYS A 616 2.12 2.91 -27.95
C LYS A 616 3.24 2.39 -28.85
N GLU A 617 4.30 3.17 -28.99
CA GLU A 617 5.42 2.80 -29.85
C GLU A 617 6.76 3.10 -29.17
N LEU A 618 7.69 2.16 -29.23
CA LEU A 618 9.07 2.38 -28.81
C LEU A 618 9.84 3.09 -29.94
N LEU A 619 10.29 4.32 -29.70
CA LEU A 619 10.98 5.12 -30.71
C LEU A 619 12.31 4.47 -31.14
N GLY A 620 12.62 4.58 -32.43
CA GLY A 620 13.85 4.05 -33.04
C GLY A 620 13.74 2.64 -33.62
N LYS A 621 12.54 2.02 -33.57
CA LYS A 621 12.26 0.73 -34.24
C LYS A 621 11.51 0.86 -35.56
N GLU A 622 10.59 1.82 -35.67
CA GLU A 622 9.81 2.08 -36.90
C GLU A 622 9.99 3.53 -37.39
N GLU A 623 9.52 3.81 -38.61
CA GLU A 623 9.47 5.18 -39.15
C GLU A 623 8.41 6.02 -38.43
N GLU A 624 8.73 7.28 -38.13
CA GLU A 624 7.80 8.17 -37.44
C GLU A 624 6.57 8.49 -38.31
N LYS A 625 5.39 8.12 -37.83
CA LYS A 625 4.10 8.39 -38.49
C LYS A 625 3.51 9.71 -37.95
N GLU A 626 2.84 10.48 -38.82
CA GLU A 626 2.18 11.74 -38.44
C GLU A 626 0.90 11.50 -37.62
N TYR A 627 0.22 10.38 -37.86
CA TYR A 627 -1.04 10.00 -37.21
C TYR A 627 -0.89 8.68 -36.48
N CYS A 628 -1.69 8.46 -35.44
CA CYS A 628 -1.72 7.19 -34.74
C CYS A 628 -2.11 6.07 -35.73
N PRO A 629 -1.31 5.01 -35.88
CA PRO A 629 -1.60 3.93 -36.85
C PRO A 629 -2.83 3.10 -36.47
N ARG A 630 -3.32 3.18 -35.22
CA ARG A 630 -4.49 2.44 -34.76
C ARG A 630 -5.78 3.23 -34.83
N CYS A 631 -5.81 4.46 -34.31
CA CYS A 631 -7.03 5.27 -34.25
C CYS A 631 -7.02 6.52 -35.15
N GLY A 632 -5.92 6.82 -35.83
CA GLY A 632 -5.81 7.99 -36.72
C GLY A 632 -5.68 9.33 -35.99
N SER A 633 -5.49 9.36 -34.66
CA SER A 633 -5.36 10.62 -33.93
C SER A 633 -4.21 11.50 -34.46
N PRO A 634 -4.46 12.80 -34.75
CA PRO A 634 -3.43 13.73 -35.21
C PRO A 634 -2.48 14.17 -34.08
N MET A 635 -2.91 14.07 -32.82
CA MET A 635 -2.08 14.39 -31.64
C MET A 635 -0.95 13.39 -31.41
N TRP A 636 -0.89 12.31 -32.20
CA TRP A 636 0.20 11.32 -32.16
C TRP A 636 1.58 11.93 -32.45
N SER A 637 1.65 12.93 -33.32
CA SER A 637 2.90 13.60 -33.68
C SER A 637 3.39 14.61 -32.62
N ASP A 638 2.59 14.90 -31.59
CA ASP A 638 2.92 15.87 -30.56
C ASP A 638 4.11 15.41 -29.69
N GLU A 639 5.05 16.32 -29.41
CA GLU A 639 6.22 16.03 -28.59
C GLU A 639 5.84 15.68 -27.14
N GLY A 640 4.74 16.22 -26.62
CA GLY A 640 4.20 15.91 -25.29
C GLY A 640 3.71 14.46 -25.14
N GLN A 641 3.53 13.73 -26.26
CA GLN A 641 3.20 12.31 -26.25
C GLN A 641 4.44 11.40 -26.14
N LYS A 642 5.66 11.95 -26.24
CA LYS A 642 6.91 11.22 -26.05
C LYS A 642 7.29 11.23 -24.57
N ARG A 643 7.48 10.06 -23.97
CA ARG A 643 7.78 9.89 -22.55
C ARG A 643 8.88 8.86 -22.34
N GLN A 644 9.72 9.13 -21.35
CA GLN A 644 10.78 8.19 -20.97
C GLN A 644 10.23 7.16 -19.99
N MET A 645 10.58 5.90 -20.21
CA MET A 645 10.15 4.79 -19.39
C MET A 645 11.33 3.89 -19.04
N ILE A 646 11.24 3.25 -17.87
CA ILE A 646 12.19 2.26 -17.41
C ILE A 646 11.45 0.99 -17.04
N ARG A 647 11.89 -0.13 -17.62
CA ARG A 647 11.40 -1.45 -17.23
C ARG A 647 12.03 -1.83 -15.89
N LEU A 648 11.23 -1.84 -14.83
CA LEU A 648 11.76 -2.09 -13.48
C LEU A 648 12.18 -3.56 -13.34
N ARG A 649 13.48 -3.83 -13.17
CA ARG A 649 14.01 -5.19 -12.94
C ARG A 649 14.77 -5.31 -11.62
N GLN A 650 15.52 -4.28 -11.25
CA GLN A 650 16.37 -4.31 -10.06
C GLN A 650 16.58 -2.93 -9.46
N VAL A 651 16.55 -2.86 -8.14
CA VAL A 651 16.75 -1.64 -7.35
C VAL A 651 17.70 -1.88 -6.19
N PHE A 652 18.28 -0.80 -5.67
CA PHE A 652 19.12 -0.81 -4.48
C PHE A 652 18.56 0.13 -3.41
N ALA A 653 18.87 -0.21 -2.16
CA ALA A 653 18.66 0.64 -1.01
C ALA A 653 19.92 0.60 -0.12
N SER A 654 20.59 1.73 0.04
CA SER A 654 21.77 1.84 0.90
C SER A 654 21.43 2.60 2.18
N THR A 655 21.53 1.98 3.35
CA THR A 655 21.11 2.61 4.61
C THR A 655 22.05 2.27 5.77
N ALA A 656 22.39 3.26 6.60
CA ALA A 656 23.16 3.02 7.82
C ALA A 656 22.36 2.16 8.82
N ASP A 657 22.99 1.22 9.52
CA ASP A 657 22.35 0.30 10.49
C ASP A 657 21.49 1.04 11.53
N LYS A 658 21.91 2.22 11.98
CA LYS A 658 21.13 3.02 12.92
C LYS A 658 19.80 3.52 12.32
N LYS A 659 19.80 3.92 11.04
CA LYS A 659 18.61 4.47 10.36
C LYS A 659 17.68 3.38 9.83
N SER A 660 18.23 2.20 9.52
CA SER A 660 17.44 1.11 8.97
C SER A 660 16.61 0.40 10.03
N ARG A 661 16.98 0.43 11.30
CA ARG A 661 16.20 -0.20 12.37
C ARG A 661 14.83 0.46 12.53
N ILE A 662 13.80 -0.37 12.71
CA ILE A 662 12.48 0.08 13.14
C ILE A 662 12.57 0.43 14.63
N SER A 663 12.18 1.65 14.98
CA SER A 663 12.16 2.22 16.33
C SER A 663 10.73 2.62 16.70
N ASP A 664 10.48 2.83 17.99
CA ASP A 664 9.20 3.33 18.52
C ASP A 664 8.95 4.83 18.21
N ASP A 665 9.55 5.34 17.11
CA ASP A 665 9.41 6.74 16.71
C ASP A 665 8.07 7.01 15.99
N SER A 666 7.46 5.98 15.39
CA SER A 666 6.16 6.01 14.72
C SER A 666 5.47 4.65 14.84
N ASP A 667 4.17 4.64 15.14
CA ASP A 667 3.35 3.42 15.19
C ASP A 667 2.89 2.98 13.79
N ASP A 668 2.85 3.91 12.83
CA ASP A 668 2.35 3.69 11.47
C ASP A 668 3.49 3.62 10.42
N ARG A 669 3.20 2.86 9.35
CA ARG A 669 3.99 2.88 8.11
C ARG A 669 3.65 4.13 7.32
N ASP A 670 4.55 4.55 6.44
CA ASP A 670 4.32 5.67 5.52
C ASP A 670 3.80 5.13 4.16
N PRO A 671 2.47 5.06 3.91
CA PRO A 671 1.96 4.58 2.64
C PRO A 671 2.11 5.64 1.54
N VAL A 672 2.67 5.24 0.39
CA VAL A 672 2.70 6.05 -0.84
C VAL A 672 1.76 5.43 -1.86
N PHE A 673 0.85 6.24 -2.42
CA PHE A 673 -0.10 5.80 -3.45
C PHE A 673 0.37 6.26 -4.82
N TYR A 674 0.23 5.39 -5.82
CA TYR A 674 0.73 5.62 -7.18
C TYR A 674 -0.40 5.62 -8.22
N HIS A 675 -0.25 6.40 -9.30
CA HIS A 675 -1.13 6.33 -10.47
C HIS A 675 -0.67 5.21 -11.40
N LYS A 676 -1.46 4.14 -11.51
CA LYS A 676 -1.16 3.00 -12.38
C LYS A 676 -2.22 2.83 -13.46
N GLN A 677 -1.81 2.60 -14.70
CA GLN A 677 -2.70 2.35 -15.84
C GLN A 677 -2.21 1.12 -16.60
N MET A 678 -3.13 0.29 -17.11
CA MET A 678 -2.82 -0.85 -17.96
C MET A 678 -3.24 -0.54 -19.40
N LEU A 679 -2.28 -0.56 -20.32
CA LEU A 679 -2.53 -0.43 -21.75
C LEU A 679 -2.57 -1.81 -22.40
N VAL A 680 -3.58 -2.03 -23.23
CA VAL A 680 -3.84 -3.31 -23.90
C VAL A 680 -3.72 -3.11 -25.41
N GLU A 681 -2.91 -3.96 -26.05
CA GLU A 681 -2.63 -3.86 -27.48
C GLU A 681 -2.56 -5.23 -28.14
N PHE A 682 -3.11 -5.35 -29.35
CA PHE A 682 -3.12 -6.59 -30.12
C PHE A 682 -3.29 -6.27 -31.62
N ASP A 683 -2.93 -7.24 -32.45
CA ASP A 683 -3.18 -7.22 -33.90
C ASP A 683 -4.47 -8.00 -34.18
N ASP A 684 -5.29 -7.51 -35.11
CA ASP A 684 -6.53 -8.17 -35.52
C ASP A 684 -6.29 -9.57 -36.10
N GLN A 685 -5.09 -9.86 -36.62
CA GLN A 685 -4.67 -11.21 -37.03
C GLN A 685 -4.58 -12.21 -35.85
N GLN A 686 -4.53 -11.74 -34.61
CA GLN A 686 -4.47 -12.59 -33.41
C GLN A 686 -5.86 -13.05 -32.95
N VAL A 687 -6.93 -12.56 -33.57
CA VAL A 687 -8.30 -13.02 -33.34
C VAL A 687 -8.46 -14.42 -33.95
N VAL A 688 -8.62 -15.43 -33.10
CA VAL A 688 -8.77 -16.83 -33.57
C VAL A 688 -10.23 -17.21 -33.75
N GLU A 689 -11.07 -16.80 -32.81
CA GLU A 689 -12.50 -17.10 -32.77
C GLU A 689 -13.24 -15.87 -32.25
N ALA A 690 -14.34 -15.49 -32.91
CA ALA A 690 -15.19 -14.38 -32.49
C ALA A 690 -16.66 -14.73 -32.69
N PHE A 691 -17.50 -14.28 -31.76
CA PHE A 691 -18.95 -14.48 -31.76
C PHE A 691 -19.65 -13.15 -31.52
N LYS A 692 -20.78 -12.94 -32.18
CA LYS A 692 -21.66 -11.79 -31.97
C LYS A 692 -23.11 -12.23 -31.86
N VAL A 693 -23.94 -11.42 -31.21
CA VAL A 693 -25.39 -11.62 -31.23
C VAL A 693 -25.96 -11.13 -32.58
N ASP A 694 -26.73 -11.99 -33.26
CA ASP A 694 -27.47 -11.64 -34.48
C ASP A 694 -28.81 -10.96 -34.13
N ALA A 695 -28.71 -9.80 -33.51
CA ALA A 695 -29.84 -8.93 -33.16
C ALA A 695 -29.34 -7.47 -32.98
N ASP A 696 -30.25 -6.53 -32.80
CA ASP A 696 -29.94 -5.14 -32.38
C ASP A 696 -29.58 -5.09 -30.88
N PHE A 697 -28.55 -5.85 -30.51
CA PHE A 697 -27.99 -5.97 -29.16
C PHE A 697 -26.45 -6.04 -29.26
N PRO A 698 -25.72 -4.96 -28.91
CA PRO A 698 -24.28 -4.87 -29.13
C PRO A 698 -23.49 -5.66 -28.06
N PHE A 699 -23.57 -6.99 -28.17
CA PHE A 699 -22.82 -7.94 -27.35
C PHE A 699 -22.14 -8.98 -28.23
N GLY A 700 -20.92 -9.32 -27.86
CA GLY A 700 -20.09 -10.31 -28.55
C GLY A 700 -18.78 -10.50 -27.81
N PHE A 701 -18.05 -11.55 -28.16
CA PHE A 701 -16.77 -11.83 -27.55
C PHE A 701 -15.82 -12.50 -28.54
N ASP A 702 -14.53 -12.24 -28.39
CA ASP A 702 -13.47 -12.83 -29.22
C ASP A 702 -12.30 -13.35 -28.38
N PHE A 703 -11.60 -14.35 -28.92
CA PHE A 703 -10.38 -14.92 -28.36
C PHE A 703 -9.16 -14.36 -29.07
N LEU A 704 -8.27 -13.78 -28.28
CA LEU A 704 -7.00 -13.24 -28.72
C LEU A 704 -5.89 -14.19 -28.25
N ALA A 705 -5.22 -14.84 -29.21
CA ALA A 705 -4.12 -15.78 -28.89
C ALA A 705 -2.88 -15.06 -28.34
N LYS A 706 -2.71 -13.77 -28.68
CA LYS A 706 -1.56 -12.97 -28.30
C LYS A 706 -1.97 -11.51 -28.12
N VAL A 707 -1.87 -11.03 -26.88
CA VAL A 707 -2.15 -9.64 -26.49
C VAL A 707 -0.98 -9.12 -25.67
N ASP A 708 -0.54 -7.92 -26.01
CA ASP A 708 0.48 -7.18 -25.28
C ASP A 708 -0.15 -6.34 -24.16
N PHE A 709 0.24 -6.63 -22.93
CA PHE A 709 -0.18 -5.89 -21.73
C PHE A 709 1.00 -5.08 -21.20
N CYS A 710 0.80 -3.77 -21.06
CA CYS A 710 1.78 -2.86 -20.49
C CYS A 710 1.18 -2.11 -19.30
N GLU A 711 1.62 -2.44 -18.10
CA GLU A 711 1.21 -1.75 -16.87
C GLU A 711 2.27 -0.72 -16.48
N ILE A 712 1.84 0.53 -16.32
CA ILE A 712 2.71 1.69 -16.13
C ILE A 712 2.38 2.37 -14.81
N ASN A 713 3.41 2.72 -14.03
CA ASN A 713 3.33 3.60 -12.88
C ASN A 713 3.81 5.00 -13.26
N PHE A 714 2.90 5.97 -13.21
CA PHE A 714 3.11 7.37 -13.58
C PHE A 714 3.60 8.26 -12.42
N GLY A 715 3.99 7.67 -11.30
CA GLY A 715 4.43 8.38 -10.11
C GLY A 715 3.36 8.45 -9.01
N GLU A 716 3.70 9.17 -7.95
CA GLU A 716 2.84 9.38 -6.78
C GLU A 716 1.52 10.08 -7.19
N LYS A 717 0.39 9.65 -6.61
CA LYS A 717 -0.90 10.33 -6.80
C LYS A 717 -0.83 11.71 -6.14
N SER A 718 -0.88 12.77 -6.94
CA SER A 718 -1.01 14.13 -6.45
C SER A 718 -1.77 15.00 -7.45
N GLU A 719 -2.30 16.14 -7.01
CA GLU A 719 -2.86 17.18 -7.89
C GLU A 719 -1.77 17.98 -8.62
N ILE A 720 -0.51 17.69 -8.34
CA ILE A 720 0.67 18.41 -8.83
C ILE A 720 1.35 17.58 -9.92
N GLY A 721 1.30 18.04 -11.16
CA GLY A 721 1.96 17.38 -12.29
C GLY A 721 1.56 17.99 -13.62
N GLU A 722 2.24 17.56 -14.68
CA GLU A 722 1.84 17.89 -16.05
C GLU A 722 0.55 17.12 -16.39
N GLN A 723 -0.45 17.81 -16.96
CA GLN A 723 -1.65 17.13 -17.47
C GLN A 723 -1.28 16.38 -18.75
N VAL A 724 -1.40 15.06 -18.72
CA VAL A 724 -1.05 14.21 -19.85
C VAL A 724 -2.23 13.30 -20.18
N THR A 725 -2.68 13.39 -21.42
CA THR A 725 -3.76 12.55 -21.97
C THR A 725 -3.16 11.32 -22.62
N ILE A 726 -3.46 10.13 -22.09
CA ILE A 726 -3.05 8.83 -22.65
C ILE A 726 -4.27 7.91 -22.64
N ALA A 727 -4.56 7.28 -23.79
CA ALA A 727 -5.74 6.44 -24.00
C ALA A 727 -7.08 7.12 -23.64
N GLY A 728 -7.12 8.44 -23.79
CA GLY A 728 -8.26 9.31 -23.54
C GLY A 728 -8.54 9.60 -22.06
N GLU A 729 -7.59 9.30 -21.18
CA GLU A 729 -7.61 9.69 -19.78
C GLU A 729 -6.60 10.83 -19.53
N GLU A 730 -7.12 12.02 -19.25
CA GLU A 730 -6.33 13.19 -18.86
C GLU A 730 -6.16 13.22 -17.34
N THR A 731 -4.91 13.09 -16.89
CA THR A 731 -4.56 13.09 -15.46
C THR A 731 -3.22 13.80 -15.23
N PRO A 732 -3.00 14.40 -14.05
CA PRO A 732 -1.70 14.93 -13.68
C PRO A 732 -0.72 13.78 -13.43
N ARG A 733 0.40 13.75 -14.18
CA ARG A 733 1.41 12.68 -14.11
C ARG A 733 2.76 13.26 -13.71
N GLN A 734 3.20 12.94 -12.50
CA GLN A 734 4.40 13.53 -11.90
C GLN A 734 5.69 12.78 -12.25
N GLY A 735 5.61 11.47 -12.49
CA GLY A 735 6.75 10.61 -12.78
C GLY A 735 7.75 10.46 -11.62
N PHE A 736 8.95 10.02 -11.99
CA PHE A 736 10.10 9.83 -11.10
C PHE A 736 11.32 10.57 -11.64
N ALA A 737 12.28 10.88 -10.76
CA ALA A 737 13.53 11.53 -11.14
C ALA A 737 14.77 10.71 -10.72
N LEU A 738 15.73 10.55 -11.63
CA LEU A 738 17.00 9.84 -11.35
C LEU A 738 18.17 10.34 -12.21
N CYS A 739 19.39 9.95 -11.85
CA CYS A 739 20.57 10.16 -12.69
C CYS A 739 20.66 9.10 -13.81
N ARG A 740 20.69 9.55 -15.07
CA ARG A 740 20.76 8.71 -16.28
C ARG A 740 21.90 7.69 -16.31
N VAL A 741 23.03 8.00 -15.66
CA VAL A 741 24.25 7.17 -15.72
C VAL A 741 24.28 6.13 -14.59
N CYS A 742 23.90 6.51 -13.38
CA CYS A 742 24.07 5.66 -12.20
C CYS A 742 22.76 5.17 -11.57
N GLY A 743 21.62 5.73 -11.98
CA GLY A 743 20.30 5.37 -11.49
C GLY A 743 19.97 5.86 -10.10
N LYS A 744 20.80 6.72 -9.48
CA LYS A 744 20.49 7.31 -8.17
C LYS A 744 19.25 8.19 -8.28
N VAL A 745 18.31 7.95 -7.38
CA VAL A 745 17.04 8.66 -7.29
C VAL A 745 17.30 10.09 -6.82
N GLN A 746 16.62 11.06 -7.44
CA GLN A 746 16.69 12.47 -7.05
C GLN A 746 15.49 12.76 -6.15
N GLY A 747 15.74 13.08 -4.87
CA GLY A 747 14.69 13.49 -3.95
C GLY A 747 14.19 14.89 -4.27
N ARG A 748 12.88 15.14 -4.10
CA ARG A 748 12.28 16.46 -4.38
C ARG A 748 12.86 17.62 -3.56
N ASN A 749 13.42 17.31 -2.39
CA ASN A 749 14.01 18.30 -1.47
C ASN A 749 15.54 18.36 -1.55
N ASP A 750 16.15 17.63 -2.48
CA ASP A 750 17.59 17.64 -2.65
C ASP A 750 18.02 18.93 -3.34
N LYS A 751 18.94 19.67 -2.71
CA LYS A 751 19.45 20.94 -3.26
C LYS A 751 20.48 20.74 -4.36
N GLU A 752 21.10 19.56 -4.43
CA GLU A 752 22.15 19.21 -5.37
C GLU A 752 21.88 17.81 -5.96
N PRO A 753 22.27 17.57 -7.23
CA PRO A 753 22.15 16.27 -7.88
C PRO A 753 22.85 15.14 -7.11
N VAL A 754 22.11 14.07 -6.82
CA VAL A 754 22.62 12.89 -6.11
C VAL A 754 23.15 11.86 -7.09
N HIS A 755 24.41 11.46 -6.95
CA HIS A 755 25.05 10.48 -7.83
C HIS A 755 25.72 9.34 -7.03
N ALA A 756 25.79 8.16 -7.63
CA ALA A 756 26.69 7.10 -7.15
C ALA A 756 28.16 7.52 -7.36
N PHE A 757 29.10 7.01 -6.58
CA PHE A 757 30.50 7.45 -6.65
C PHE A 757 31.23 6.90 -7.88
N THR A 758 30.75 5.78 -8.42
CA THR A 758 31.20 5.30 -9.74
C THR A 758 30.74 6.20 -10.88
N CYS A 759 29.69 7.00 -10.69
CA CYS A 759 29.09 7.82 -11.73
C CYS A 759 30.11 8.76 -12.38
N THR A 760 30.20 8.72 -13.71
CA THR A 760 31.06 9.62 -14.49
C THR A 760 30.49 11.03 -14.61
N ALA A 761 29.20 11.21 -14.31
CA ALA A 761 28.52 12.50 -14.28
C ALA A 761 28.70 13.26 -12.96
N ARG A 762 29.21 12.62 -11.90
CA ARG A 762 29.31 13.23 -10.57
C ARG A 762 30.23 14.46 -10.51
N ASP A 763 31.30 14.47 -11.31
CA ASP A 763 32.25 15.58 -11.37
C ASP A 763 31.91 16.58 -12.49
N LYS A 764 30.75 16.42 -13.14
CA LYS A 764 30.28 17.22 -14.26
C LYS A 764 28.92 17.80 -13.89
N ASP A 765 28.90 19.01 -13.32
CA ASP A 765 27.68 19.77 -13.07
C ASP A 765 26.97 20.05 -14.40
N ASN A 766 26.03 19.18 -14.78
CA ASN A 766 25.22 19.37 -15.95
C ASN A 766 23.89 18.63 -15.75
N ASP A 767 22.80 19.39 -15.67
CA ASP A 767 21.41 18.91 -15.59
C ASP A 767 21.10 17.88 -16.70
N LYS A 768 21.85 17.91 -17.81
CA LYS A 768 21.77 16.93 -18.92
C LYS A 768 21.93 15.46 -18.52
N ASN A 769 22.50 15.16 -17.34
CA ASN A 769 22.66 13.80 -16.83
C ASN A 769 21.56 13.37 -15.86
N LEU A 770 20.61 14.26 -15.58
CA LEU A 770 19.41 13.98 -14.82
C LEU A 770 18.25 13.66 -15.76
N ILE A 771 17.33 12.87 -15.22
CA ILE A 771 16.05 12.58 -15.82
C ILE A 771 15.04 13.10 -14.82
N ASP A 772 14.35 14.16 -15.21
CA ASP A 772 13.42 14.85 -14.30
C ASP A 772 12.06 14.17 -14.23
N CYS A 773 11.69 13.42 -15.29
CA CYS A 773 10.44 12.67 -15.35
C CYS A 773 10.59 11.40 -16.21
N PHE A 774 10.46 10.24 -15.58
CA PHE A 774 10.25 8.96 -16.27
C PHE A 774 9.17 8.14 -15.56
N TYR A 775 8.63 7.15 -16.28
CA TYR A 775 7.65 6.21 -15.74
C TYR A 775 8.24 4.82 -15.57
N LEU A 776 7.74 4.07 -14.60
CA LEU A 776 8.10 2.66 -14.44
C LEU A 776 7.08 1.81 -15.16
N TYR A 777 7.53 0.75 -15.82
CA TYR A 777 6.59 -0.18 -16.43
C TYR A 777 7.00 -1.63 -16.33
N ARG A 778 6.01 -2.49 -16.52
CA ARG A 778 6.18 -3.90 -16.84
C ARG A 778 5.37 -4.23 -18.09
N GLN A 779 5.88 -5.17 -18.88
CA GLN A 779 5.22 -5.64 -20.10
C GLN A 779 5.27 -7.16 -20.15
N PHE A 780 4.15 -7.77 -20.54
CA PHE A 780 4.02 -9.21 -20.75
C PHE A 780 3.01 -9.48 -21.85
N VAL A 781 3.19 -10.61 -22.54
CA VAL A 781 2.30 -11.05 -23.62
C VAL A 781 1.52 -12.27 -23.15
N SER A 782 0.21 -12.27 -23.34
CA SER A 782 -0.66 -13.37 -22.90
C SER A 782 -1.88 -13.57 -23.78
N GLU A 783 -2.66 -14.61 -23.49
CA GLU A 783 -3.96 -14.90 -24.09
C GLU A 783 -5.05 -14.04 -23.41
N ALA A 784 -6.09 -13.65 -24.16
CA ALA A 784 -7.21 -12.89 -23.61
C ALA A 784 -8.54 -13.22 -24.32
N ILE A 785 -9.66 -12.98 -23.62
CA ILE A 785 -11.00 -12.89 -24.20
C ILE A 785 -11.45 -11.44 -24.07
N ARG A 786 -11.83 -10.82 -25.19
CA ARG A 786 -12.40 -9.48 -25.20
C ARG A 786 -13.91 -9.59 -25.37
N ILE A 787 -14.66 -8.99 -24.46
CA ILE A 787 -16.14 -9.01 -24.45
C ILE A 787 -16.63 -7.60 -24.72
N LEU A 788 -17.35 -7.40 -25.82
CA LEU A 788 -18.02 -6.15 -26.12
C LEU A 788 -19.20 -5.96 -25.17
N LEU A 789 -19.18 -4.86 -24.43
CA LEU A 789 -20.22 -4.53 -23.46
C LEU A 789 -21.30 -3.67 -24.13
N PRO A 790 -22.59 -4.03 -23.98
CA PRO A 790 -23.67 -3.22 -24.53
C PRO A 790 -23.75 -1.89 -23.81
N VAL A 791 -23.41 -0.83 -24.53
CA VAL A 791 -23.29 0.54 -24.04
C VAL A 791 -24.60 1.07 -23.47
N SER A 792 -25.74 0.79 -24.11
CA SER A 792 -27.06 1.19 -23.61
C SER A 792 -27.35 0.63 -22.22
N ILE A 793 -26.67 -0.45 -21.84
CA ILE A 793 -26.88 -1.16 -20.58
C ILE A 793 -25.80 -0.78 -19.58
N ILE A 794 -24.53 -0.73 -19.97
CA ILE A 794 -23.38 -0.63 -19.04
C ILE A 794 -22.73 0.77 -19.04
N ALA A 795 -22.89 1.58 -20.09
CA ALA A 795 -22.28 2.91 -20.12
C ALA A 795 -22.92 3.83 -19.08
N GLY A 796 -22.07 4.45 -18.24
CA GLY A 796 -22.48 5.48 -17.30
C GLY A 796 -22.87 5.02 -15.88
N SER A 797 -22.72 3.73 -15.56
CA SER A 797 -22.91 3.21 -14.20
C SER A 797 -21.79 2.24 -13.83
N ASP A 798 -20.83 2.71 -13.02
CA ASP A 798 -19.78 1.86 -12.43
C ASP A 798 -20.39 0.64 -11.74
N ARG A 799 -21.57 0.81 -11.14
CA ARG A 799 -22.33 -0.27 -10.51
C ARG A 799 -22.59 -1.46 -11.43
N LYS A 800 -23.09 -1.22 -12.65
CA LYS A 800 -23.40 -2.29 -13.60
C LYS A 800 -22.14 -3.02 -14.06
N LEU A 801 -21.08 -2.27 -14.34
CA LEU A 801 -19.79 -2.83 -14.75
C LEU A 801 -19.18 -3.72 -13.65
N GLN A 802 -19.10 -3.22 -12.42
CA GLN A 802 -18.52 -3.97 -11.30
C GLN A 802 -19.36 -5.20 -10.95
N SER A 803 -20.69 -5.09 -11.03
CA SER A 803 -21.62 -6.22 -10.85
C SER A 803 -21.41 -7.32 -11.89
N PHE A 804 -21.24 -6.95 -13.17
CA PHE A 804 -20.95 -7.90 -14.24
C PHE A 804 -19.57 -8.57 -14.07
N ILE A 805 -18.52 -7.82 -13.72
CA ILE A 805 -17.18 -8.36 -13.44
C ILE A 805 -17.23 -9.36 -12.30
N ALA A 806 -17.89 -9.02 -11.20
CA ALA A 806 -18.04 -9.89 -10.03
C ALA A 806 -18.79 -11.18 -10.39
N ALA A 807 -19.87 -11.07 -11.17
CA ALA A 807 -20.63 -12.22 -11.63
C ALA A 807 -19.83 -13.11 -12.60
N MET A 808 -19.04 -12.53 -13.51
CA MET A 808 -18.12 -13.27 -14.37
C MET A 808 -17.09 -14.07 -13.57
N GLN A 809 -16.47 -13.45 -12.56
CA GLN A 809 -15.52 -14.12 -11.68
C GLN A 809 -16.14 -15.27 -10.89
N LEU A 810 -17.41 -15.13 -10.44
CA LEU A 810 -18.16 -16.21 -9.82
C LEU A 810 -18.30 -17.42 -10.75
N GLY A 811 -18.68 -17.19 -12.01
CA GLY A 811 -18.91 -18.26 -12.98
C GLY A 811 -17.62 -19.02 -13.30
N LEU A 812 -16.51 -18.30 -13.50
CA LEU A 812 -15.18 -18.90 -13.66
C LEU A 812 -14.82 -19.78 -12.44
N LYS A 813 -15.07 -19.28 -11.22
CA LYS A 813 -14.83 -20.04 -9.97
C LYS A 813 -15.68 -21.31 -9.93
N ARG A 814 -16.95 -21.26 -10.37
CA ARG A 814 -17.85 -22.43 -10.42
C ARG A 814 -17.43 -23.46 -11.46
N LYS A 815 -16.98 -23.02 -12.63
CA LYS A 815 -16.52 -23.88 -13.73
C LYS A 815 -15.24 -24.63 -13.37
N PHE A 816 -14.20 -23.90 -12.93
CA PHE A 816 -12.89 -24.48 -12.68
C PHE A 816 -12.69 -25.04 -11.27
N ARG A 817 -13.54 -24.65 -10.30
CA ARG A 817 -13.52 -25.10 -8.88
C ARG A 817 -12.19 -24.89 -8.15
N GLY A 818 -11.22 -24.21 -8.75
CA GLY A 818 -9.90 -23.91 -8.20
C GLY A 818 -9.70 -22.42 -7.93
N LYS A 819 -8.53 -22.06 -7.37
CA LYS A 819 -8.10 -20.66 -7.28
C LYS A 819 -7.66 -20.18 -8.67
N ILE A 820 -8.52 -19.39 -9.31
CA ILE A 820 -8.30 -18.79 -10.64
C ILE A 820 -7.66 -17.39 -10.54
N ASP A 821 -6.79 -17.20 -9.55
CA ASP A 821 -6.18 -15.90 -9.20
C ASP A 821 -5.32 -15.28 -10.33
N HIS A 822 -4.95 -16.08 -11.33
CA HIS A 822 -4.21 -15.71 -12.52
C HIS A 822 -5.10 -15.17 -13.65
N LEU A 823 -6.42 -15.40 -13.61
CA LEU A 823 -7.37 -14.82 -14.56
C LEU A 823 -7.83 -13.46 -14.02
N GLN A 824 -7.47 -12.39 -14.72
CA GLN A 824 -7.78 -11.02 -14.34
C GLN A 824 -8.57 -10.30 -15.42
N THR A 825 -9.22 -9.21 -15.02
CA THR A 825 -10.03 -8.39 -15.92
C THR A 825 -9.52 -6.96 -15.95
N THR A 826 -9.51 -6.36 -17.14
CA THR A 826 -9.30 -4.93 -17.32
C THR A 826 -10.33 -4.38 -18.29
N VAL A 827 -10.56 -3.06 -18.25
CA VAL A 827 -11.41 -2.37 -19.23
C VAL A 827 -10.52 -1.89 -20.36
N TYR A 828 -10.97 -2.07 -21.59
CA TYR A 828 -10.34 -1.55 -22.80
C TYR A 828 -11.37 -0.71 -23.56
N GLU A 829 -10.98 0.49 -23.96
CA GLU A 829 -11.83 1.40 -24.72
C GLU A 829 -11.26 1.63 -26.12
N GLU A 830 -12.12 1.54 -27.13
CA GLU A 830 -11.77 1.75 -28.53
C GLU A 830 -12.57 2.94 -29.08
N PRO A 831 -11.92 4.00 -29.58
CA PRO A 831 -12.62 5.13 -30.17
C PRO A 831 -13.32 4.72 -31.48
N LEU A 832 -14.54 5.22 -31.70
CA LEU A 832 -15.19 5.12 -33.00
C LEU A 832 -14.76 6.27 -33.90
N ALA A 833 -14.51 5.96 -35.18
CA ALA A 833 -14.27 6.98 -36.19
C ALA A 833 -15.47 7.93 -36.27
N ASP A 834 -15.18 9.24 -36.35
CA ASP A 834 -16.16 10.32 -36.51
C ASP A 834 -17.21 10.45 -35.37
N SER A 835 -16.95 9.83 -34.21
CA SER A 835 -17.80 9.94 -33.03
C SER A 835 -16.96 10.21 -31.77
N SER A 836 -17.53 10.95 -30.83
CA SER A 836 -16.96 11.06 -29.47
C SER A 836 -17.19 9.79 -28.63
N PHE A 837 -17.93 8.82 -29.18
CA PHE A 837 -18.29 7.59 -28.52
C PHE A 837 -17.14 6.56 -28.56
N LYS A 838 -16.91 5.87 -27.44
CA LYS A 838 -15.92 4.79 -27.32
C LYS A 838 -16.60 3.46 -27.03
N ARG A 839 -16.28 2.43 -27.82
CA ARG A 839 -16.67 1.05 -27.51
C ARG A 839 -15.93 0.61 -26.25
N LYS A 840 -16.69 0.11 -25.28
CA LYS A 840 -16.12 -0.44 -24.05
C LYS A 840 -16.09 -1.96 -24.14
N TYR A 841 -14.93 -2.52 -23.84
CA TYR A 841 -14.73 -3.95 -23.77
C TYR A 841 -14.24 -4.35 -22.38
N LEU A 842 -14.74 -5.47 -21.89
CA LEU A 842 -14.13 -6.17 -20.77
C LEU A 842 -13.11 -7.17 -21.33
N VAL A 843 -11.85 -7.00 -20.97
CA VAL A 843 -10.76 -7.90 -21.35
C VAL A 843 -10.47 -8.82 -20.18
N LEU A 844 -10.82 -10.09 -20.32
CA LEU A 844 -10.43 -11.18 -19.42
C LEU A 844 -9.11 -11.76 -19.92
N TYR A 845 -8.05 -11.69 -19.13
CA TYR A 845 -6.71 -12.12 -19.54
C TYR A 845 -6.03 -12.98 -18.48
N ASP A 846 -5.03 -13.73 -18.91
CA ASP A 846 -4.19 -14.52 -18.04
C ASP A 846 -2.92 -13.76 -17.67
N THR A 847 -2.63 -13.60 -16.38
CA THR A 847 -1.42 -12.92 -15.90
C THR A 847 -0.14 -13.70 -16.20
N ILE A 848 -0.23 -14.99 -16.51
CA ILE A 848 0.93 -15.83 -16.81
C ILE A 848 1.35 -15.59 -18.27
N PRO A 849 2.60 -15.14 -18.52
CA PRO A 849 3.08 -14.93 -19.88
C PRO A 849 2.90 -16.17 -20.77
N GLY A 850 2.37 -15.98 -21.98
CA GLY A 850 2.04 -17.06 -22.93
C GLY A 850 0.72 -17.79 -22.68
N GLY A 851 0.02 -17.47 -21.59
CA GLY A 851 -1.28 -18.04 -21.21
C GLY A 851 -1.19 -19.48 -20.67
N THR A 852 -2.11 -19.82 -19.76
CA THR A 852 -2.27 -21.18 -19.23
C THR A 852 -3.11 -22.08 -20.12
N GLY A 853 -3.85 -21.52 -21.08
CA GLY A 853 -4.82 -22.23 -21.91
C GLY A 853 -6.25 -22.26 -21.37
N TYR A 854 -6.50 -21.77 -20.14
CA TYR A 854 -7.84 -21.71 -19.54
C TYR A 854 -8.83 -20.94 -20.43
N LEU A 855 -8.42 -19.76 -20.91
CA LEU A 855 -9.27 -18.87 -21.70
C LEU A 855 -9.63 -19.48 -23.05
N LYS A 856 -8.68 -20.17 -23.68
CA LYS A 856 -8.95 -20.84 -24.96
C LYS A 856 -9.99 -21.94 -24.85
N GLN A 857 -10.03 -22.67 -23.72
CA GLN A 857 -11.05 -23.69 -23.48
C GLN A 857 -12.47 -23.09 -23.44
N LEU A 858 -12.63 -21.86 -22.94
CA LEU A 858 -13.93 -21.20 -22.85
C LEU A 858 -14.54 -20.91 -24.23
N MET A 859 -13.70 -20.81 -25.25
CA MET A 859 -14.08 -20.41 -26.59
C MET A 859 -14.44 -21.60 -27.49
N ARG A 860 -13.75 -22.74 -27.33
CA ARG A 860 -13.90 -23.96 -28.17
C ARG A 860 -15.32 -24.57 -28.23
N SER A 861 -16.21 -24.24 -27.31
CA SER A 861 -17.57 -24.81 -27.28
C SER A 861 -18.61 -23.82 -26.77
N GLU A 862 -18.39 -22.51 -26.97
CA GLU A 862 -19.29 -21.45 -26.49
C GLU A 862 -19.53 -21.50 -24.97
N GLN A 863 -18.58 -22.08 -24.22
CA GLN A 863 -18.68 -22.28 -22.76
C GLN A 863 -18.67 -20.97 -21.97
N LEU A 864 -18.34 -19.85 -22.62
CA LEU A 864 -18.50 -18.54 -22.00
C LEU A 864 -19.96 -18.27 -21.61
N MET A 865 -20.94 -18.69 -22.43
CA MET A 865 -22.36 -18.58 -22.07
C MET A 865 -22.74 -19.52 -20.93
N GLU A 866 -22.13 -20.72 -20.88
CA GLU A 866 -22.28 -21.64 -19.75
C GLU A 866 -21.75 -21.02 -18.45
N ILE A 867 -20.65 -20.26 -18.49
CA ILE A 867 -20.14 -19.51 -17.34
C ILE A 867 -21.16 -18.48 -16.84
N LEU A 868 -21.73 -17.69 -17.76
CA LEU A 868 -22.77 -16.71 -17.41
C LEU A 868 -23.99 -17.39 -16.79
N GLU A 869 -24.39 -18.54 -17.32
CA GLU A 869 -25.50 -19.36 -16.80
C GLU A 869 -25.21 -19.93 -15.41
N LEU A 870 -23.99 -20.44 -15.19
CA LEU A 870 -23.52 -20.89 -13.87
C LEU A 870 -23.54 -19.74 -12.86
N SER A 871 -23.13 -18.54 -13.28
CA SER A 871 -23.20 -17.34 -12.45
C SER A 871 -24.63 -16.99 -12.08
N LEU A 872 -25.53 -16.91 -13.07
CA LEU A 872 -26.93 -16.58 -12.87
C LEU A 872 -27.61 -17.58 -11.91
N THR A 873 -27.35 -18.87 -12.12
CA THR A 873 -27.88 -19.95 -11.27
C THR A 873 -27.35 -19.82 -9.84
N ALA A 874 -26.07 -19.53 -9.65
CA ALA A 874 -25.46 -19.35 -8.33
C ALA A 874 -25.98 -18.11 -7.60
N LEU A 875 -26.26 -17.01 -8.32
CA LEU A 875 -26.84 -15.80 -7.75
C LEU A 875 -28.31 -16.01 -7.35
N LYS A 876 -29.13 -16.63 -8.21
CA LYS A 876 -30.55 -16.92 -7.92
C LYS A 876 -30.76 -17.94 -6.81
N SER A 877 -29.85 -18.90 -6.65
CA SER A 877 -29.93 -19.94 -5.61
C SER A 877 -29.28 -19.55 -4.27
N CYS A 878 -28.71 -18.35 -4.17
CA CYS A 878 -28.01 -17.95 -2.94
C CYS A 878 -28.99 -17.73 -1.78
N PRO A 879 -28.71 -18.26 -0.56
CA PRO A 879 -29.56 -18.03 0.61
C PRO A 879 -29.72 -16.55 0.99
N CYS A 880 -28.75 -15.68 0.66
CA CYS A 880 -28.85 -14.24 0.95
C CYS A 880 -30.00 -13.55 0.19
N ASN A 881 -30.66 -14.24 -0.74
CA ASN A 881 -31.86 -13.76 -1.42
C ASN A 881 -33.09 -13.69 -0.49
N GLN A 882 -33.04 -14.39 0.65
CA GLN A 882 -34.12 -14.39 1.64
C GLN A 882 -33.95 -13.32 2.72
N GLU A 883 -32.83 -12.59 2.72
CA GLU A 883 -32.49 -11.62 3.76
C GLU A 883 -32.78 -10.20 3.28
N GLU A 884 -33.71 -9.52 3.95
CA GLU A 884 -34.15 -8.16 3.61
C GLU A 884 -32.99 -7.17 3.80
N GLY A 885 -32.66 -6.40 2.75
CA GLY A 885 -31.56 -5.43 2.76
C GLY A 885 -30.19 -5.96 2.33
N LYS A 886 -30.04 -7.26 1.99
CA LYS A 886 -28.78 -7.80 1.42
C LYS A 886 -28.83 -7.86 -0.12
N ASP A 887 -27.98 -7.09 -0.78
CA ASP A 887 -27.78 -7.07 -2.23
C ASP A 887 -26.48 -7.77 -2.66
N GLY A 888 -26.31 -9.02 -2.19
CA GLY A 888 -25.13 -9.84 -2.43
C GLY A 888 -24.38 -10.24 -1.15
N CYS A 889 -23.51 -11.25 -1.27
CA CYS A 889 -22.65 -11.72 -0.17
C CYS A 889 -21.35 -12.35 -0.73
N TYR A 890 -20.41 -12.68 0.15
CA TYR A 890 -19.15 -13.38 -0.20
C TYR A 890 -19.33 -14.84 -0.67
N ARG A 891 -20.55 -15.39 -0.57
CA ARG A 891 -20.86 -16.75 -1.09
C ARG A 891 -21.27 -16.72 -2.57
N CYS A 892 -21.82 -15.61 -3.04
CA CYS A 892 -22.35 -15.51 -4.40
C CYS A 892 -21.70 -14.42 -5.25
N LEU A 893 -21.32 -13.25 -4.73
CA LEU A 893 -20.91 -12.13 -5.59
C LEU A 893 -19.63 -11.47 -5.13
N PHE A 894 -19.50 -11.17 -3.84
CA PHE A 894 -18.36 -10.41 -3.34
C PHE A 894 -17.09 -11.26 -3.28
N ALA A 895 -15.96 -10.63 -3.59
CA ALA A 895 -14.63 -11.24 -3.54
C ALA A 895 -13.65 -10.32 -2.79
N TYR A 896 -12.71 -10.89 -2.03
CA TYR A 896 -11.78 -10.11 -1.19
C TYR A 896 -10.96 -9.08 -2.00
N ARG A 897 -10.43 -9.49 -3.17
CA ARG A 897 -9.61 -8.63 -4.04
C ARG A 897 -10.36 -7.40 -4.56
N ASN A 898 -11.66 -7.51 -4.79
CA ASN A 898 -12.50 -6.43 -5.31
C ASN A 898 -13.31 -5.75 -4.20
N SER A 899 -12.97 -5.95 -2.93
CA SER A 899 -13.73 -5.39 -1.81
C SER A 899 -13.81 -3.86 -1.84
N TYR A 900 -12.85 -3.17 -2.44
CA TYR A 900 -12.92 -1.72 -2.66
C TYR A 900 -14.09 -1.29 -3.56
N ASN A 901 -14.48 -2.14 -4.52
CA ASN A 901 -15.58 -1.91 -5.45
C ASN A 901 -16.91 -2.49 -4.93
N MET A 902 -16.92 -3.05 -3.71
CA MET A 902 -18.12 -3.62 -3.10
C MET A 902 -19.31 -2.65 -3.02
N PRO A 903 -19.14 -1.34 -2.72
CA PRO A 903 -20.26 -0.38 -2.73
C PRO A 903 -20.96 -0.29 -4.10
N GLU A 904 -20.22 -0.52 -5.19
CA GLU A 904 -20.71 -0.51 -6.56
C GLU A 904 -21.09 -1.92 -7.06
N THR A 905 -21.05 -2.94 -6.21
CA THR A 905 -21.34 -4.31 -6.65
C THR A 905 -22.71 -4.74 -6.14
N SER A 906 -23.62 -5.11 -7.05
CA SER A 906 -25.02 -5.45 -6.76
C SER A 906 -25.40 -6.80 -7.38
N ARG A 907 -26.01 -7.66 -6.56
CA ARG A 907 -26.51 -8.97 -7.01
C ARG A 907 -27.68 -8.80 -7.95
N ASP A 908 -28.62 -7.94 -7.60
CA ASP A 908 -29.86 -7.82 -8.36
C ASP A 908 -29.57 -7.23 -9.75
N THR A 909 -28.70 -6.21 -9.81
CA THR A 909 -28.14 -5.70 -11.08
C THR A 909 -27.40 -6.80 -11.87
N ALA A 910 -26.58 -7.63 -11.22
CA ALA A 910 -25.91 -8.72 -11.91
C ALA A 910 -26.90 -9.77 -12.48
N ILE A 911 -27.96 -10.10 -11.75
CA ILE A 911 -29.00 -11.04 -12.20
C ILE A 911 -29.72 -10.49 -13.44
N GLU A 912 -30.11 -9.22 -13.43
CA GLU A 912 -30.76 -8.54 -14.56
C GLU A 912 -29.87 -8.59 -15.81
N LEU A 913 -28.61 -8.16 -15.68
CA LEU A 913 -27.65 -8.13 -16.79
C LEU A 913 -27.39 -9.51 -17.38
N LEU A 914 -27.18 -10.51 -16.53
CA LEU A 914 -26.94 -11.89 -16.98
C LEU A 914 -28.17 -12.49 -17.65
N ALA A 915 -29.37 -12.25 -17.10
CA ALA A 915 -30.60 -12.74 -17.69
C ALA A 915 -30.82 -12.14 -19.08
N GLU A 916 -30.64 -10.83 -19.23
CA GLU A 916 -30.77 -10.13 -20.51
C GLU A 916 -29.77 -10.65 -21.56
N ILE A 917 -28.49 -10.83 -21.19
CA ILE A 917 -27.49 -11.38 -22.11
C ILE A 917 -27.82 -12.83 -22.51
N LEU A 918 -28.28 -13.66 -21.56
CA LEU A 918 -28.58 -15.07 -21.80
C LEU A 918 -29.83 -15.30 -22.66
N GLU A 919 -30.76 -14.34 -22.75
CA GLU A 919 -31.90 -14.41 -23.70
C GLU A 919 -31.44 -14.51 -25.17
N TYR A 920 -30.25 -13.99 -25.47
CA TYR A 920 -29.67 -13.99 -26.82
C TYR A 920 -28.73 -15.18 -27.09
N ARG A 921 -28.64 -16.15 -26.18
CA ARG A 921 -27.76 -17.33 -26.32
C ARG A 921 -27.94 -18.05 -27.66
N ASP A 922 -29.18 -18.31 -28.05
CA ASP A 922 -29.51 -19.05 -29.27
C ASP A 922 -29.33 -18.21 -30.55
N ARG A 923 -28.98 -16.92 -30.42
CA ARG A 923 -28.71 -15.99 -31.53
C ARG A 923 -27.23 -15.65 -31.66
N LEU A 924 -26.34 -16.34 -30.96
CA LEU A 924 -24.90 -16.20 -31.15
C LEU A 924 -24.48 -16.77 -32.49
N VAL A 925 -23.85 -15.94 -33.32
CA VAL A 925 -23.31 -16.34 -34.62
C VAL A 925 -21.81 -16.02 -34.67
N ARG A 926 -21.06 -16.86 -35.39
CA ARG A 926 -19.63 -16.64 -35.60
C ARG A 926 -19.41 -15.41 -36.48
N THR A 927 -18.41 -14.61 -36.13
CA THR A 927 -17.96 -13.42 -36.89
C THR A 927 -16.43 -13.46 -37.03
N GLU A 928 -15.87 -12.65 -37.93
CA GLU A 928 -14.41 -12.53 -38.07
C GLU A 928 -13.80 -11.64 -36.98
N ASN A 929 -14.49 -10.54 -36.64
CA ASN A 929 -14.10 -9.64 -35.55
C ASN A 929 -15.32 -8.95 -34.94
N LEU A 930 -15.13 -8.32 -33.76
CA LEU A 930 -16.14 -7.51 -33.08
C LEU A 930 -16.23 -6.07 -33.62
N SER A 931 -15.22 -5.61 -34.36
CA SER A 931 -15.13 -4.24 -34.87
C SER A 931 -16.26 -3.89 -35.85
N ASN A 932 -16.85 -4.90 -36.50
CA ASN A 932 -17.95 -4.75 -37.46
C ASN A 932 -19.36 -4.72 -36.83
N ILE A 933 -19.48 -4.77 -35.49
CA ILE A 933 -20.79 -4.67 -34.83
C ILE A 933 -21.28 -3.22 -34.94
N SER A 934 -22.35 -3.02 -35.72
CA SER A 934 -23.01 -1.71 -35.85
C SER A 934 -23.65 -1.33 -34.53
N MET A 935 -23.04 -0.39 -33.82
CA MET A 935 -23.73 0.39 -32.80
C MET A 935 -24.83 1.18 -33.52
N ASN A 936 -26.02 1.30 -32.93
CA ASN A 936 -27.10 2.11 -33.52
C ASN A 936 -26.55 3.50 -33.89
N THR A 937 -26.30 3.74 -35.18
CA THR A 937 -25.48 4.85 -35.70
C THR A 937 -26.13 6.23 -35.54
N LEU A 938 -27.30 6.29 -34.91
CA LEU A 938 -28.12 7.48 -34.75
C LEU A 938 -28.12 8.05 -33.32
N ILE A 939 -27.40 7.43 -32.39
CA ILE A 939 -27.18 7.94 -31.04
C ILE A 939 -25.71 8.33 -30.93
N GLU A 940 -25.41 9.63 -30.91
CA GLU A 940 -24.05 10.17 -31.01
C GLU A 940 -23.42 10.54 -29.66
N SER A 941 -24.24 10.62 -28.59
CA SER A 941 -23.80 10.96 -27.24
C SER A 941 -24.40 10.08 -26.14
N GLU A 942 -23.71 9.98 -24.99
CA GLU A 942 -24.25 9.31 -23.79
C GLU A 942 -25.55 9.99 -23.31
N LEU A 943 -25.64 11.31 -23.45
CA LEU A 943 -26.81 12.07 -23.05
C LEU A 943 -28.04 11.70 -23.89
N GLU A 944 -27.88 11.46 -25.20
CA GLU A 944 -28.95 10.96 -26.09
C GLU A 944 -29.46 9.58 -25.68
N ALA A 945 -28.55 8.67 -25.35
CA ALA A 945 -28.92 7.34 -24.86
C ALA A 945 -29.70 7.44 -23.53
N ARG A 946 -29.21 8.26 -22.60
CA ARG A 946 -29.87 8.50 -21.31
C ARG A 946 -31.22 9.17 -21.48
N PHE A 947 -31.39 10.09 -22.42
CA PHE A 947 -32.67 10.75 -22.68
C PHE A 947 -33.76 9.76 -23.09
N LEU A 948 -33.45 8.84 -24.02
CA LEU A 948 -34.40 7.80 -24.44
C LEU A 948 -34.74 6.84 -23.30
N GLU A 949 -33.76 6.51 -22.46
CA GLU A 949 -33.98 5.68 -21.28
C GLU A 949 -34.81 6.41 -20.20
N ALA A 950 -34.58 7.71 -20.01
CA ALA A 950 -35.39 8.54 -19.13
C ALA A 950 -36.85 8.58 -19.59
N LEU A 951 -37.10 8.72 -20.90
CA LEU A 951 -38.46 8.62 -21.47
C LEU A 951 -39.10 7.25 -21.19
N ARG A 952 -38.33 6.16 -21.28
CA ARG A 952 -38.82 4.81 -21.01
C ARG A 952 -39.16 4.61 -19.53
N GLN A 953 -38.36 5.13 -18.62
CA GLN A 953 -38.54 4.94 -17.17
C GLN A 953 -39.54 5.91 -16.55
N TYR A 954 -39.90 7.00 -17.24
CA TYR A 954 -40.87 7.98 -16.76
C TYR A 954 -42.30 7.41 -16.71
N HIS A 955 -42.59 6.62 -15.68
CA HIS A 955 -43.91 6.04 -15.40
C HIS A 955 -44.44 6.60 -14.08
N SER A 956 -45.63 7.18 -14.10
CA SER A 956 -46.39 7.49 -12.90
C SER A 956 -47.85 7.07 -13.08
N ASN A 957 -48.56 6.81 -11.98
CA ASN A 957 -49.98 6.44 -12.03
C ASN A 957 -50.87 7.48 -12.74
N GLU A 958 -50.40 8.72 -12.89
CA GLU A 958 -51.10 9.82 -13.57
C GLU A 958 -50.69 10.02 -15.04
N LEU A 959 -49.62 9.35 -15.50
CA LEU A 959 -48.99 9.55 -16.82
C LEU A 959 -48.41 8.21 -17.33
N PRO A 960 -49.23 7.38 -18.01
CA PRO A 960 -48.72 6.18 -18.66
C PRO A 960 -47.90 6.57 -19.89
N VAL A 961 -46.68 6.05 -19.97
CA VAL A 961 -45.76 6.29 -21.09
C VAL A 961 -45.41 4.96 -21.75
N LEU A 962 -45.46 4.89 -23.07
CA LEU A 962 -45.04 3.72 -23.83
C LEU A 962 -44.07 4.15 -24.92
N LEU A 963 -42.84 3.65 -24.85
CA LEU A 963 -41.82 3.87 -25.87
C LEU A 963 -41.49 2.55 -26.57
N LYS A 964 -41.61 2.50 -27.90
CA LYS A 964 -41.24 1.34 -28.72
C LYS A 964 -40.38 1.80 -29.90
N LYS A 965 -39.48 0.94 -30.38
CA LYS A 965 -38.72 1.19 -31.61
C LYS A 965 -39.67 1.12 -32.82
N ASP A 966 -39.50 2.03 -33.78
CA ASP A 966 -40.27 2.08 -35.02
C ASP A 966 -39.42 2.68 -36.17
N VAL A 967 -39.91 2.66 -37.39
CA VAL A 967 -39.26 3.31 -38.55
C VAL A 967 -39.94 4.66 -38.80
N VAL A 968 -39.16 5.74 -38.71
CA VAL A 968 -39.66 7.11 -38.89
C VAL A 968 -38.91 7.75 -40.06
N ASN A 969 -39.64 8.16 -41.10
CA ASN A 969 -39.07 8.78 -42.33
C ASN A 969 -37.93 7.97 -42.98
N GLY A 970 -38.03 6.64 -42.96
CA GLY A 970 -37.03 5.74 -43.57
C GLY A 970 -35.76 5.56 -42.74
N LYS A 971 -35.70 6.08 -41.51
CA LYS A 971 -34.62 5.86 -40.53
C LYS A 971 -35.16 5.13 -39.28
N PRO A 972 -34.31 4.40 -38.55
CA PRO A 972 -34.64 3.94 -37.20
C PRO A 972 -35.04 5.10 -36.29
N GLY A 973 -36.19 4.98 -35.63
CA GLY A 973 -36.72 5.97 -34.69
C GLY A 973 -37.55 5.30 -33.60
N TYR A 974 -38.41 6.07 -32.94
CA TYR A 974 -39.23 5.56 -31.84
C TYR A 974 -40.68 6.02 -31.92
N PHE A 975 -41.61 5.15 -31.57
CA PHE A 975 -42.99 5.49 -31.29
C PHE A 975 -43.15 5.74 -29.78
N LEU A 976 -43.60 6.93 -29.41
CA LEU A 976 -43.84 7.36 -28.04
C LEU A 976 -45.34 7.64 -27.84
N LYS A 977 -45.95 7.02 -26.84
CA LYS A 977 -47.31 7.34 -26.38
C LYS A 977 -47.23 7.93 -24.97
N VAL A 978 -47.80 9.11 -24.77
CA VAL A 978 -47.86 9.81 -23.46
C VAL A 978 -49.33 10.10 -23.14
N GLY A 979 -49.92 9.37 -22.20
CA GLY A 979 -51.36 9.40 -21.98
C GLY A 979 -52.12 8.95 -23.23
N ASP A 980 -52.97 9.82 -23.78
CA ASP A 980 -53.73 9.56 -25.01
C ASP A 980 -53.06 10.10 -26.29
N GLN A 981 -51.97 10.86 -26.14
CA GLN A 981 -51.22 11.43 -27.26
C GLN A 981 -50.16 10.46 -27.77
N ALA A 982 -49.94 10.45 -29.08
CA ALA A 982 -49.00 9.57 -29.76
C ALA A 982 -48.05 10.36 -30.66
N TYR A 983 -46.77 10.01 -30.63
CA TYR A 983 -45.69 10.71 -31.29
C TYR A 983 -44.70 9.75 -31.96
N TYR A 984 -44.05 10.23 -33.02
CA TYR A 984 -42.86 9.64 -33.61
C TYR A 984 -41.63 10.49 -33.25
N ILE A 985 -40.61 9.86 -32.70
CA ILE A 985 -39.32 10.46 -32.40
C ILE A 985 -38.35 10.08 -33.50
N GLU A 986 -37.87 11.07 -34.24
CA GLU A 986 -36.84 10.92 -35.25
C GLU A 986 -35.51 11.45 -34.70
N PRO A 987 -34.46 10.61 -34.59
CA PRO A 987 -33.13 11.06 -34.18
C PRO A 987 -32.41 11.78 -35.33
N GLN A 988 -31.51 12.71 -34.97
CA GLN A 988 -30.51 13.29 -35.87
C GLN A 988 -31.09 13.91 -37.15
N VAL A 989 -31.89 14.97 -36.96
CA VAL A 989 -32.64 15.64 -38.03
C VAL A 989 -31.95 16.93 -38.47
N GLU A 990 -31.60 17.01 -39.75
CA GLU A 990 -31.08 18.23 -40.38
C GLU A 990 -32.21 19.25 -40.59
N LEU A 991 -31.97 20.46 -40.10
CA LEU A 991 -32.88 21.61 -40.17
C LEU A 991 -32.17 22.74 -40.93
N GLY A 992 -32.75 23.20 -42.03
CA GLY A 992 -32.19 24.27 -42.85
C GLY A 992 -33.23 24.94 -43.75
N GLU A 993 -32.79 25.50 -44.87
CA GLU A 993 -33.65 26.27 -45.79
C GLU A 993 -34.86 25.46 -46.29
N LEU A 994 -34.67 24.17 -46.58
CA LEU A 994 -35.75 23.25 -47.02
C LEU A 994 -36.85 23.09 -45.96
N THR A 995 -36.51 23.22 -44.68
CA THR A 995 -37.46 23.21 -43.57
C THR A 995 -37.95 24.62 -43.20
N GLY A 996 -37.45 25.68 -43.85
CA GLY A 996 -37.77 27.08 -43.58
C GLY A 996 -37.01 27.68 -42.40
N ILE A 997 -35.81 27.19 -42.13
CA ILE A 997 -34.95 27.63 -41.02
C ILE A 997 -33.72 28.31 -41.62
N ALA A 998 -33.47 29.55 -41.23
CA ALA A 998 -32.47 30.43 -41.85
C ALA A 998 -31.02 30.10 -41.46
N VAL A 999 -30.81 29.44 -40.32
CA VAL A 999 -29.49 29.02 -39.85
C VAL A 999 -29.48 27.49 -39.77
N PRO A 1000 -28.68 26.79 -40.60
CA PRO A 1000 -28.61 25.34 -40.58
C PRO A 1000 -28.27 24.81 -39.18
N SER A 1001 -28.98 23.79 -38.74
CA SER A 1001 -28.84 23.16 -37.43
C SER A 1001 -29.20 21.68 -37.54
N ARG A 1002 -28.54 20.84 -36.75
CA ARG A 1002 -28.86 19.42 -36.63
C ARG A 1002 -29.45 19.19 -35.25
N ALA A 1003 -30.69 18.73 -35.19
CA ALA A 1003 -31.37 18.45 -33.94
C ALA A 1003 -31.12 17.01 -33.49
N ASP A 1004 -30.90 16.81 -32.19
CA ASP A 1004 -30.68 15.47 -31.61
C ASP A 1004 -31.92 14.60 -31.78
N PHE A 1005 -33.10 15.16 -31.47
CA PHE A 1005 -34.38 14.51 -31.72
C PHE A 1005 -35.44 15.50 -32.23
N VAL A 1006 -36.33 15.01 -33.08
CA VAL A 1006 -37.58 15.71 -33.43
C VAL A 1006 -38.77 14.81 -33.14
N ILE A 1007 -39.64 15.28 -32.24
CA ILE A 1007 -40.86 14.60 -31.81
C ILE A 1007 -42.04 15.13 -32.64
N ARG A 1008 -42.60 14.30 -33.51
CA ARG A 1008 -43.72 14.62 -34.40
C ARG A 1008 -45.00 13.96 -33.91
N PRO A 1009 -46.17 14.61 -33.96
CA PRO A 1009 -47.45 13.94 -33.69
C PRO A 1009 -47.67 12.78 -34.67
N ALA A 1010 -48.14 11.64 -34.18
CA ALA A 1010 -48.40 10.46 -34.99
C ALA A 1010 -49.71 10.58 -35.81
N ARG A 1011 -50.60 11.50 -35.45
CA ARG A 1011 -51.86 11.77 -36.17
C ARG A 1011 -51.84 13.17 -36.77
N MET A 1012 -52.11 13.28 -38.08
CA MET A 1012 -52.16 14.58 -38.79
C MET A 1012 -53.31 15.49 -38.36
N GLN A 1013 -54.30 15.00 -37.61
CA GLN A 1013 -55.44 15.81 -37.13
C GLN A 1013 -55.12 16.59 -35.84
N ASP A 1014 -54.02 16.28 -35.15
CA ASP A 1014 -53.59 17.03 -33.99
C ASP A 1014 -52.86 18.29 -34.48
N ALA A 1015 -53.41 19.48 -34.25
CA ALA A 1015 -52.87 20.77 -34.71
C ALA A 1015 -51.58 21.20 -33.97
N VAL A 1016 -50.77 20.25 -33.52
CA VAL A 1016 -49.60 20.43 -32.65
C VAL A 1016 -48.34 20.47 -33.50
N LYS A 1017 -47.51 21.50 -33.30
CA LYS A 1017 -46.22 21.62 -34.00
C LYS A 1017 -45.24 20.55 -33.51
N PRO A 1018 -44.37 19.99 -34.37
CA PRO A 1018 -43.31 19.10 -33.91
C PRO A 1018 -42.37 19.79 -32.91
N VAL A 1019 -41.85 19.02 -31.95
CA VAL A 1019 -40.90 19.50 -30.94
C VAL A 1019 -39.49 19.13 -31.37
N VAL A 1020 -38.62 20.11 -31.52
CA VAL A 1020 -37.19 19.95 -31.73
C VAL A 1020 -36.51 19.92 -30.37
N VAL A 1021 -35.77 18.85 -30.08
CA VAL A 1021 -35.07 18.64 -28.81
C VAL A 1021 -33.57 18.71 -29.03
N PHE A 1022 -32.89 19.53 -28.22
CA PHE A 1022 -31.44 19.60 -28.11
C PHE A 1022 -30.98 19.12 -26.73
N LEU A 1023 -29.91 18.34 -26.71
CA LEU A 1023 -29.30 17.75 -25.52
C LEU A 1023 -27.93 18.38 -25.28
N ASP A 1024 -27.93 19.44 -24.47
CA ASP A 1024 -26.82 20.38 -24.35
C ASP A 1024 -25.81 19.93 -23.27
N GLY A 1025 -24.85 19.10 -23.66
CA GLY A 1025 -23.72 18.70 -22.81
C GLY A 1025 -22.66 19.81 -22.64
N LEU A 1026 -22.24 20.10 -21.41
CA LEU A 1026 -21.28 21.18 -21.11
C LEU A 1026 -19.98 21.06 -21.92
N SER A 1027 -19.43 19.85 -22.04
CA SER A 1027 -18.17 19.57 -22.75
C SER A 1027 -18.19 19.99 -24.23
N TYR A 1028 -19.37 19.95 -24.87
CA TYR A 1028 -19.52 20.19 -26.31
C TYR A 1028 -20.02 21.59 -26.64
N HIS A 1029 -20.81 22.20 -25.76
CA HIS A 1029 -21.50 23.46 -26.05
C HIS A 1029 -20.83 24.71 -25.46
N ARG A 1030 -19.88 24.56 -24.52
CA ARG A 1030 -19.23 25.67 -23.82
C ARG A 1030 -18.63 26.73 -24.74
N GLU A 1031 -17.98 26.32 -25.84
CA GLU A 1031 -17.26 27.23 -26.73
C GLU A 1031 -18.12 27.74 -27.90
N ARG A 1032 -19.35 27.24 -28.06
CA ARG A 1032 -20.22 27.50 -29.21
C ARG A 1032 -21.61 28.06 -28.85
N VAL A 1033 -21.79 28.54 -27.62
CA VAL A 1033 -23.05 29.09 -27.09
C VAL A 1033 -23.69 30.12 -28.04
N GLY A 1034 -22.88 31.01 -28.64
CA GLY A 1034 -23.38 32.03 -29.57
C GLY A 1034 -23.99 31.45 -30.84
N LEU A 1035 -23.35 30.43 -31.43
CA LEU A 1035 -23.86 29.73 -32.61
C LEU A 1035 -25.14 28.96 -32.27
N ASP A 1036 -25.14 28.24 -31.15
CA ASP A 1036 -26.28 27.43 -30.76
C ASP A 1036 -27.51 28.31 -30.47
N MET A 1037 -27.32 29.48 -29.86
CA MET A 1037 -28.39 30.45 -29.67
C MET A 1037 -28.96 30.94 -31.00
N ALA A 1038 -28.11 31.25 -31.99
CA ALA A 1038 -28.55 31.68 -33.32
C ALA A 1038 -29.36 30.59 -34.04
N GLN A 1039 -28.90 29.33 -33.97
CA GLN A 1039 -29.60 28.17 -34.52
C GLN A 1039 -30.98 27.98 -33.88
N ARG A 1040 -31.03 27.99 -32.54
CA ARG A 1040 -32.28 27.84 -31.76
C ARG A 1040 -33.27 28.97 -32.05
N MET A 1041 -32.81 30.22 -32.12
CA MET A 1041 -33.68 31.35 -32.46
C MET A 1041 -34.22 31.27 -33.89
N ALA A 1042 -33.42 30.80 -34.85
CA ALA A 1042 -33.89 30.59 -36.22
C ALA A 1042 -35.01 29.53 -36.30
N ILE A 1043 -34.92 28.46 -35.48
CA ILE A 1043 -35.96 27.43 -35.37
C ILE A 1043 -37.25 28.03 -34.80
N VAL A 1044 -37.16 28.80 -33.71
CA VAL A 1044 -38.33 29.45 -33.10
C VAL A 1044 -38.98 30.46 -34.06
N GLN A 1045 -38.19 31.29 -34.74
CA GLN A 1045 -38.66 32.29 -35.70
C GLN A 1045 -39.34 31.67 -36.93
N SER A 1046 -39.02 30.42 -37.30
CA SER A 1046 -39.69 29.72 -38.39
C SER A 1046 -41.20 29.55 -38.13
N GLY A 1047 -41.62 29.56 -36.87
CA GLY A 1047 -43.00 29.34 -36.46
C GLY A 1047 -43.52 27.91 -36.69
N LYS A 1048 -42.69 27.00 -37.22
CA LYS A 1048 -43.09 25.63 -37.60
C LYS A 1048 -42.84 24.57 -36.52
N PHE A 1049 -41.98 24.87 -35.55
CA PHE A 1049 -41.54 23.93 -34.52
C PHE A 1049 -41.67 24.53 -33.13
N TYR A 1050 -41.85 23.67 -32.11
CA TYR A 1050 -41.50 23.99 -30.73
C TYR A 1050 -40.04 23.61 -30.49
N LEU A 1051 -39.39 24.29 -29.55
CA LEU A 1051 -37.99 24.08 -29.21
C LEU A 1051 -37.88 23.68 -27.74
N TRP A 1052 -37.12 22.64 -27.44
CA TRP A 1052 -36.78 22.21 -26.09
C TRP A 1052 -35.28 21.94 -25.96
N SER A 1053 -34.67 22.42 -24.89
CA SER A 1053 -33.27 22.11 -24.54
C SER A 1053 -33.22 21.41 -23.19
N LEU A 1054 -32.40 20.37 -23.09
CA LEU A 1054 -32.17 19.62 -21.85
C LEU A 1054 -30.67 19.50 -21.61
N SER A 1055 -30.25 19.76 -20.38
CA SER A 1055 -28.87 19.53 -19.94
C SER A 1055 -28.69 18.09 -19.43
N TRP A 1056 -27.43 17.73 -19.15
CA TRP A 1056 -27.10 16.47 -18.46
C TRP A 1056 -27.90 16.27 -17.18
N TYR A 1057 -28.01 17.32 -16.36
CA TYR A 1057 -28.66 17.26 -15.06
C TYR A 1057 -30.18 17.09 -15.17
N ASP A 1058 -30.81 17.71 -16.16
CA ASP A 1058 -32.26 17.58 -16.41
C ASP A 1058 -32.66 16.13 -16.69
N VAL A 1059 -31.83 15.40 -17.45
CA VAL A 1059 -32.04 13.99 -17.76
C VAL A 1059 -31.67 13.12 -16.56
N GLN A 1060 -30.56 13.42 -15.88
CA GLN A 1060 -30.04 12.58 -14.80
C GLN A 1060 -30.95 12.54 -13.56
N ASP A 1061 -31.66 13.62 -13.28
CA ASP A 1061 -32.58 13.73 -12.13
C ASP A 1061 -33.72 12.69 -12.17
N THR A 1062 -34.03 12.14 -13.35
CA THR A 1062 -35.01 11.06 -13.51
C THR A 1062 -34.54 9.71 -12.95
N PHE A 1063 -33.23 9.46 -12.91
CA PHE A 1063 -32.64 8.22 -12.40
C PHE A 1063 -32.22 8.34 -10.94
N THR A 1064 -31.61 9.47 -10.58
CA THR A 1064 -31.16 9.75 -9.23
C THR A 1064 -31.49 11.19 -8.92
N ARG A 1065 -32.40 11.40 -7.97
CA ARG A 1065 -32.80 12.74 -7.54
C ARG A 1065 -31.57 13.51 -7.08
N GLN A 1066 -31.30 14.62 -7.75
CA GLN A 1066 -30.16 15.47 -7.43
C GLN A 1066 -30.58 16.57 -6.45
N HIS A 1067 -29.61 17.10 -5.69
CA HIS A 1067 -29.81 18.35 -4.96
C HIS A 1067 -29.98 19.51 -5.95
N ASP A 1068 -30.49 20.65 -5.50
CA ASP A 1068 -30.74 21.83 -6.35
C ASP A 1068 -29.48 22.23 -7.14
N PHE A 1069 -29.37 21.74 -8.38
CA PHE A 1069 -28.24 21.98 -9.29
C PHE A 1069 -28.49 23.18 -10.21
N TYR A 1070 -29.70 23.72 -10.16
CA TYR A 1070 -30.13 24.88 -10.91
C TYR A 1070 -30.70 25.93 -9.96
N ARG A 1071 -30.64 27.19 -10.40
CA ARG A 1071 -31.32 28.28 -9.72
C ARG A 1071 -32.69 28.42 -10.39
N ASP A 1072 -33.76 28.17 -9.65
CA ASP A 1072 -35.11 28.31 -10.18
C ASP A 1072 -35.48 29.80 -10.30
N TYR A 1073 -35.45 30.31 -11.52
CA TYR A 1073 -35.87 31.68 -11.83
C TYR A 1073 -37.39 31.83 -12.01
N LEU A 1074 -38.13 30.72 -11.97
CA LEU A 1074 -39.59 30.69 -11.91
C LEU A 1074 -40.10 30.62 -10.46
N ASP A 1075 -39.24 30.32 -9.48
CA ASP A 1075 -39.60 30.33 -8.06
C ASP A 1075 -40.02 31.74 -7.64
N PRO A 1076 -41.29 31.93 -7.24
CA PRO A 1076 -41.77 33.22 -6.75
C PRO A 1076 -40.92 33.74 -5.59
N ALA A 1077 -40.42 32.86 -4.70
CA ALA A 1077 -39.63 33.28 -3.53
C ALA A 1077 -38.27 33.88 -3.92
N ALA A 1078 -37.74 33.55 -5.10
CA ALA A 1078 -36.47 34.06 -5.60
C ALA A 1078 -36.62 35.39 -6.39
N LEU A 1079 -37.85 35.82 -6.70
CA LEU A 1079 -38.12 37.00 -7.52
C LEU A 1079 -38.45 38.24 -6.64
N PRO A 1080 -37.94 39.44 -6.98
CA PRO A 1080 -38.21 40.69 -6.23
C PRO A 1080 -39.69 41.08 -6.09
N ALA A 1081 -40.59 40.44 -6.86
CA ALA A 1081 -42.02 40.66 -6.85
C ALA A 1081 -42.82 39.33 -6.80
N GLY A 1082 -42.26 38.28 -6.20
CA GLY A 1082 -42.84 36.94 -6.06
C GLY A 1082 -44.29 36.90 -5.58
N ASP A 1083 -44.62 37.75 -4.60
CA ASP A 1083 -45.97 37.88 -4.02
C ASP A 1083 -47.03 38.33 -5.05
N ARG A 1084 -46.60 38.81 -6.24
CA ARG A 1084 -47.47 39.19 -7.35
C ARG A 1084 -47.56 38.11 -8.43
N PHE A 1085 -46.84 37.00 -8.32
CA PHE A 1085 -46.84 35.92 -9.31
C PHE A 1085 -48.23 35.29 -9.47
N GLU A 1086 -48.96 35.05 -8.38
CA GLU A 1086 -50.34 34.57 -8.48
C GLU A 1086 -51.26 35.58 -9.17
N LYS A 1087 -51.06 36.89 -8.95
CA LYS A 1087 -51.81 37.95 -9.63
C LYS A 1087 -51.46 38.04 -11.12
N LEU A 1088 -50.20 37.80 -11.47
CA LEU A 1088 -49.74 37.72 -12.86
C LEU A 1088 -50.43 36.55 -13.58
N LEU A 1089 -50.34 35.33 -13.02
CA LEU A 1089 -50.98 34.14 -13.59
C LEU A 1089 -52.50 34.35 -13.72
N ALA A 1090 -53.14 34.94 -12.70
CA ALA A 1090 -54.56 35.29 -12.76
C ALA A 1090 -54.88 36.31 -13.86
N GLY A 1091 -54.05 37.33 -14.04
CA GLY A 1091 -54.23 38.37 -15.04
C GLY A 1091 -54.18 37.88 -16.48
N TYR A 1092 -53.48 36.76 -16.73
CA TYR A 1092 -53.38 36.11 -18.05
C TYR A 1092 -54.19 34.81 -18.15
N GLY A 1093 -54.95 34.43 -17.12
CA GLY A 1093 -55.73 33.18 -17.10
C GLY A 1093 -54.87 31.91 -17.03
N LEU A 1094 -53.61 32.01 -16.64
CA LEU A 1094 -52.61 30.93 -16.66
C LEU A 1094 -52.58 30.11 -15.36
N HIS A 1095 -53.75 29.85 -14.76
CA HIS A 1095 -53.84 29.13 -13.48
C HIS A 1095 -53.35 27.69 -13.55
N GLU A 1096 -53.38 27.07 -14.72
CA GLU A 1096 -52.93 25.69 -14.95
C GLU A 1096 -51.40 25.54 -14.91
N LEU A 1097 -50.68 26.66 -15.08
CA LEU A 1097 -49.22 26.70 -15.00
C LEU A 1097 -48.71 26.74 -13.55
N LYS A 1098 -49.61 26.75 -12.56
CA LYS A 1098 -49.26 26.71 -11.14
C LYS A 1098 -48.58 25.37 -10.81
N GLY A 1099 -47.42 25.42 -10.16
CA GLY A 1099 -46.63 24.24 -9.82
C GLY A 1099 -45.61 23.83 -10.89
N LEU A 1100 -45.55 24.49 -12.05
CA LEU A 1100 -44.48 24.26 -13.04
C LEU A 1100 -43.12 24.74 -12.51
N GLU A 1101 -43.09 25.74 -11.63
CA GLU A 1101 -41.88 26.19 -10.95
C GLU A 1101 -41.21 25.05 -10.16
N ARG A 1102 -41.98 24.05 -9.71
CA ARG A 1102 -41.47 22.92 -8.93
C ARG A 1102 -40.98 21.76 -9.80
N GLN A 1103 -40.94 21.91 -11.12
CA GLN A 1103 -40.60 20.85 -12.07
C GLN A 1103 -39.32 21.18 -12.82
N ASN A 1104 -38.47 20.18 -13.03
CA ASN A 1104 -37.30 20.30 -13.91
C ASN A 1104 -37.72 20.32 -15.40
N SER A 1105 -36.80 20.69 -16.29
CA SER A 1105 -37.10 20.85 -17.73
C SER A 1105 -37.62 19.56 -18.38
N PHE A 1106 -37.13 18.39 -17.95
CA PHE A 1106 -37.58 17.09 -18.46
C PHE A 1106 -39.03 16.79 -18.06
N ALA A 1107 -39.40 17.01 -16.80
CA ALA A 1107 -40.77 16.85 -16.32
C ALA A 1107 -41.74 17.81 -17.02
N MET A 1108 -41.31 19.03 -17.30
CA MET A 1108 -42.08 20.00 -18.10
C MET A 1108 -42.32 19.50 -19.53
N LEU A 1109 -41.30 18.92 -20.19
CA LEU A 1109 -41.44 18.31 -21.52
C LEU A 1109 -42.47 17.18 -21.51
N MET A 1110 -42.41 16.27 -20.52
CA MET A 1110 -43.36 15.16 -20.41
C MET A 1110 -44.80 15.63 -20.18
N ARG A 1111 -44.98 16.69 -19.40
CA ARG A 1111 -46.29 17.32 -19.19
C ARG A 1111 -46.79 18.00 -20.47
N PHE A 1112 -45.92 18.69 -21.20
CA PHE A 1112 -46.23 19.30 -22.50
C PHE A 1112 -46.64 18.25 -23.54
N LEU A 1113 -45.91 17.13 -23.66
CA LEU A 1113 -46.27 16.03 -24.56
C LEU A 1113 -47.59 15.35 -24.19
N LYS A 1114 -48.06 15.46 -22.94
CA LYS A 1114 -49.40 14.98 -22.57
C LYS A 1114 -50.51 15.93 -23.01
N ARG A 1115 -50.27 17.24 -22.90
CA ARG A 1115 -51.20 18.33 -23.17
C ARG A 1115 -50.44 19.49 -23.82
N PRO A 1116 -50.31 19.46 -25.17
CA PRO A 1116 -49.56 20.47 -25.91
C PRO A 1116 -50.36 21.75 -26.22
N GLU A 1117 -51.68 21.76 -25.96
CA GLU A 1117 -52.52 22.97 -25.91
C GLU A 1117 -52.21 23.80 -24.67
#